data_AF-Q4CMR5-F1
#
_entry.id   AF-Q4CMR5-F1
#
_cell.length_a   1.000
_cell.length_b   1.000
_cell.length_c   1.000
_cell.angle_alpha   90.00
_cell.angle_beta   90.00
_cell.angle_gamma   90.00
#
_symmetry.space_group_name_H-M   'P 1'
#
loop_
_entity.id
_entity.type
_entity.pdbx_description
1 polymer ?
#
loop_
_entity_poly.entity_id
_entity_poly.type
_entity_poly.pdbx_seq_one_letter_code
_entity_poly.pdbx_strand_id
1 'polypeptide(L)'
;MWCAVGACPRSRHCVRCRAIAAVRVALLVALVLVAAAAAWMPAVHAVALRLRGGTVDRAITVGHAVDTVLMDGVFITNGVAVVFDVAAMLPGTLRIELRNCVCDGGAQIYVRGYSGEPASDRSLEVSVSGLSGSYCSLVFAHNLPAHTNVTVRDSTIVTSGPMRYSQLSGLTDAVASPLVLHATSLLQSQLRVSNTVLRSLQVGGSAVYVGGGVDLLSSAVVLDGVLLEASGGPTASAMHVASSSPFSLRSHSVFSVTNVSVVSSGGGFVLGERLAVIDSVLRFVGVEGSVASSLVRCDGGTVGFGGWLELHDVWAVGEASSVASLSGVTLSDGAVSIARCAATGVTLVSGLAITSGVVSVQCNRAGGRVLQSSGDYRMAGLPSVSVVPCDGCAAALACFDGLTASFSDCVCGCRAGGVGEACLPFDVPPARAGGGGGGAQGCVSGVTLTESVTVGGGRATACFDSVVFGGPIIVAVDLRSMDVFADALNVTLRHCVLAGGAQLRIGGLSESTARLMPHFLVKMTNVTSLEGTIVLHGAMPLHSSVLLANSTLRATVGGSQYVPTTRGHEGFRYGPALVLDGVLLLSTRFVMTRSTLLCGGESCAAILLERGFGVNVSSVFYMDNCAVVSRTHVMYAFASDLRVSGGSVFSIQNSSWSAPSIKSYEGACVFGDVVLDGGSVLQVVSSNFRLGFAMLIAETLIVTGGSWLVHRNNEFRTAYVVYVAKENGVAFRDRSVWSILDNNFTYGLYSSTHAQMTSNWLPPSDTRPIIYGMCNEVMGSPVTDYREGLNIGTPVTVLDCGACTVEAVCFAARTSSVSGCECVCAAGGHGDTCLPAAVPDGLGPLPLPDAEDTEVRCVHGGSISSVDGPDPGVRGLCFVNVTFTAAIVLDLWSFDASEQTLNITLLQCVLMGLSIRGSGARVHVSVVSSMMDAGDLEFRGDFGRSSRILVAGSTFVMTSRRAIQCLLFSLGANSTLLLLDNLIEGEIYAVYFSFVVVDDGGIIIKGNTLRGAEEDVHLQSAFLFEFAVVKNGGYFDVENNTMSAASGIYFYGDTTVSSAGLLRVADCILIGLAPFFDPALVHWDGSLTLQGGAQWRVEGNSVSAASVIDMPNSLYKIKLSDSG
;
A
#
# COMPACT_ATOMS: atom_id res chain seq x y z
N MET A 1 57.99 51.07 61.89
CA MET A 1 58.81 52.27 61.56
C MET A 1 58.01 53.10 60.57
N TRP A 2 57.28 54.12 61.05
CA TRP A 2 57.71 55.54 61.05
C TRP A 2 57.85 56.08 59.61
N CYS A 3 56.79 56.66 59.05
CA CYS A 3 56.49 58.11 59.05
C CYS A 3 57.42 58.95 58.15
N ALA A 4 56.87 59.58 57.12
CA ALA A 4 57.26 60.92 56.70
C ALA A 4 56.16 61.57 55.85
N VAL A 5 55.33 62.35 56.53
CA VAL A 5 54.44 63.36 55.97
C VAL A 5 55.31 64.47 55.37
N GLY A 6 55.29 64.62 54.05
CA GLY A 6 55.87 65.77 53.34
C GLY A 6 54.78 66.79 53.02
N ALA A 7 54.89 67.97 53.64
CA ALA A 7 53.93 69.06 53.58
C ALA A 7 53.89 69.80 52.23
N CYS A 8 52.72 70.42 52.01
CA CYS A 8 52.27 71.24 50.88
C CYS A 8 53.25 72.30 50.34
N PRO A 9 53.21 72.56 49.02
CA PRO A 9 53.43 73.88 48.45
C PRO A 9 52.07 74.52 48.09
N ARG A 10 51.66 75.52 48.88
CA ARG A 10 50.68 76.52 48.45
C ARG A 10 51.31 77.40 47.37
N SER A 11 50.73 77.50 46.17
CA SER A 11 50.50 78.78 45.49
C SER A 11 49.96 78.61 44.04
N ARG A 12 49.06 79.52 43.66
CA ARG A 12 48.65 79.89 42.29
C ARG A 12 47.78 78.93 41.45
N HIS A 13 46.64 78.46 41.98
CA HIS A 13 45.55 77.91 41.12
C HIS A 13 44.19 78.62 41.22
N CYS A 14 44.05 79.70 41.97
CA CYS A 14 42.75 80.37 42.16
C CYS A 14 42.19 81.14 40.95
N VAL A 15 42.89 81.27 39.81
CA VAL A 15 42.37 82.07 38.68
C VAL A 15 41.90 81.22 37.49
N ARG A 16 42.37 79.96 37.33
CA ARG A 16 41.87 79.09 36.24
C ARG A 16 40.56 78.36 36.56
N CYS A 17 40.20 78.20 37.84
CA CYS A 17 38.96 77.50 38.20
C CYS A 17 37.69 78.28 37.86
N ARG A 18 37.72 79.63 37.79
CA ARG A 18 36.51 80.41 37.43
C ARG A 18 36.14 80.29 35.95
N ALA A 19 37.11 80.18 35.05
CA ALA A 19 36.82 80.00 33.62
C ALA A 19 36.23 78.61 33.32
N ILE A 20 36.74 77.55 33.95
CA ILE A 20 36.24 76.19 33.75
C ILE A 20 34.86 76.02 34.40
N ALA A 21 34.61 76.66 35.55
CA ALA A 21 33.29 76.66 36.17
C ALA A 21 32.24 77.37 35.29
N ALA A 22 32.58 78.51 34.68
CA ALA A 22 31.65 79.21 33.79
C ALA A 22 31.29 78.39 32.55
N VAL A 23 32.27 77.69 31.94
CA VAL A 23 32.01 76.80 30.80
C VAL A 23 31.16 75.60 31.23
N ARG A 24 31.42 75.00 32.40
CA ARG A 24 30.59 73.89 32.90
C ARG A 24 29.15 74.31 33.22
N VAL A 25 28.96 75.50 33.80
CA VAL A 25 27.62 76.03 34.06
C VAL A 25 26.90 76.35 32.75
N ALA A 26 27.58 76.95 31.76
CA ALA A 26 26.99 77.18 30.45
C ALA A 26 26.62 75.86 29.73
N LEU A 27 27.46 74.83 29.84
CA LEU A 27 27.17 73.50 29.28
C LEU A 27 25.99 72.83 29.99
N LEU A 28 25.92 72.95 31.33
CA LEU A 28 24.79 72.46 32.13
C LEU A 28 23.49 73.20 31.80
N VAL A 29 23.54 74.52 31.64
CA VAL A 29 22.36 75.32 31.25
C VAL A 29 21.93 74.98 29.83
N ALA A 30 22.87 74.76 28.90
CA ALA A 30 22.55 74.28 27.55
C ALA A 30 21.94 72.87 27.58
N LEU A 31 22.47 71.95 28.40
CA LEU A 31 21.90 70.61 28.60
C LEU A 31 20.50 70.66 29.23
N VAL A 32 20.28 71.54 30.21
CA VAL A 32 18.97 71.75 30.84
C VAL A 32 18.00 72.41 29.86
N LEU A 33 18.45 73.35 29.02
CA LEU A 33 17.63 73.94 27.96
C LEU A 33 17.29 72.93 26.86
N VAL A 34 18.21 72.03 26.50
CA VAL A 34 17.93 70.93 25.57
C VAL A 34 16.99 69.91 26.20
N ALA A 35 17.13 69.59 27.49
CA ALA A 35 16.22 68.72 28.21
C ALA A 35 14.83 69.36 28.41
N ALA A 36 14.77 70.68 28.66
CA ALA A 36 13.52 71.42 28.76
C ALA A 36 12.85 71.61 27.39
N ALA A 37 13.63 71.81 26.33
CA ALA A 37 13.13 71.81 24.94
C ALA A 37 12.63 70.42 24.53
N ALA A 38 13.29 69.34 24.98
CA ALA A 38 12.79 67.98 24.80
C ALA A 38 11.51 67.72 25.59
N ALA A 39 11.36 68.31 26.79
CA ALA A 39 10.11 68.26 27.57
C ALA A 39 8.96 69.10 26.96
N TRP A 40 9.29 70.06 26.08
CA TRP A 40 8.32 70.88 25.35
C TRP A 40 8.09 70.42 23.90
N MET A 41 8.65 69.27 23.52
CA MET A 41 8.21 68.62 22.29
C MET A 41 6.81 68.04 22.53
N PRO A 42 5.79 68.45 21.75
CA PRO A 42 4.43 67.96 21.90
C PRO A 42 4.46 66.44 21.80
N ALA A 43 3.68 65.78 22.67
CA ALA A 43 3.47 64.34 22.76
C ALA A 43 3.93 63.64 21.48
N VAL A 44 5.09 62.99 21.53
CA VAL A 44 5.63 62.23 20.39
C VAL A 44 4.52 61.26 20.01
N HIS A 45 3.84 61.55 18.89
CA HIS A 45 2.76 60.71 18.43
C HIS A 45 3.37 59.35 18.15
N ALA A 46 2.89 58.33 18.85
CA ALA A 46 3.23 56.95 18.61
C ALA A 46 3.23 56.66 17.10
N VAL A 47 4.37 56.28 16.55
CA VAL A 47 4.48 55.95 15.13
C VAL A 47 4.25 54.45 14.97
N ALA A 48 3.14 54.09 14.32
CA ALA A 48 2.91 52.72 13.89
C ALA A 48 3.66 52.44 12.57
N LEU A 49 4.69 51.60 12.61
CA LEU A 49 5.37 51.12 11.40
C LEU A 49 4.51 50.02 10.75
N ARG A 50 4.04 50.25 9.52
CA ARG A 50 3.28 49.25 8.76
C ARG A 50 3.94 49.00 7.41
N LEU A 51 4.38 47.77 7.19
CA LEU A 51 4.93 47.30 5.92
C LEU A 51 4.02 46.20 5.39
N ARG A 52 3.47 46.40 4.20
CA ARG A 52 2.62 45.42 3.51
C ARG A 52 3.22 45.10 2.15
N GLY A 53 3.54 43.83 1.91
CA GLY A 53 4.26 43.41 0.71
C GLY A 53 5.70 43.92 0.65
N GLY A 54 6.31 43.76 -0.53
CA GLY A 54 7.65 44.25 -0.83
C GLY A 54 8.78 43.34 -0.32
N THR A 55 10.02 43.80 -0.53
CA THR A 55 11.23 43.06 -0.19
C THR A 55 12.12 43.88 0.74
N VAL A 56 12.62 43.26 1.80
CA VAL A 56 13.64 43.78 2.71
C VAL A 56 14.93 43.02 2.44
N ASP A 57 15.87 43.67 1.76
CA ASP A 57 17.18 43.13 1.35
C ASP A 57 18.36 43.89 2.00
N ARG A 58 18.06 44.80 2.91
CA ARG A 58 19.00 45.55 3.75
C ARG A 58 18.62 45.40 5.22
N ALA A 59 19.62 45.43 6.11
CA ALA A 59 19.38 45.33 7.55
C ALA A 59 18.55 46.52 8.04
N ILE A 60 17.56 46.24 8.89
CA ILE A 60 16.66 47.25 9.47
C ILE A 60 16.68 47.08 10.98
N THR A 61 16.83 48.19 11.70
CA THR A 61 16.60 48.23 13.15
C THR A 61 15.42 49.15 13.42
N VAL A 62 14.36 48.60 14.01
CA VAL A 62 13.13 49.31 14.39
C VAL A 62 13.16 49.50 15.91
N GLY A 63 13.03 50.73 16.36
CA GLY A 63 13.06 51.06 17.78
C GLY A 63 12.54 52.47 18.02
N HIS A 64 13.38 53.48 17.82
CA HIS A 64 13.08 54.87 18.15
C HIS A 64 11.73 55.38 17.63
N ALA A 65 10.93 55.95 18.53
CA ALA A 65 9.61 56.55 18.27
C ALA A 65 8.51 55.58 17.76
N VAL A 66 8.76 54.27 17.76
CA VAL A 66 7.79 53.24 17.34
C VAL A 66 7.21 52.56 18.58
N ASP A 67 5.90 52.35 18.60
CA ASP A 67 5.19 51.55 19.61
C ASP A 67 4.52 50.30 18.99
N THR A 68 4.08 50.40 17.73
CA THR A 68 3.40 49.34 16.98
C THR A 68 4.14 49.04 15.68
N VAL A 69 4.37 47.76 15.40
CA VAL A 69 4.91 47.25 14.14
C VAL A 69 3.96 46.23 13.54
N LEU A 70 3.65 46.38 12.25
CA LEU A 70 2.96 45.38 11.45
C LEU A 70 3.73 45.13 10.15
N MET A 71 4.21 43.91 9.96
CA MET A 71 4.74 43.41 8.69
C MET A 71 3.79 42.35 8.14
N ASP A 72 3.26 42.54 6.93
CA ASP A 72 2.28 41.64 6.32
C ASP A 72 2.70 41.32 4.87
N GLY A 73 2.97 40.05 4.55
CA GLY A 73 3.38 39.67 3.19
C GLY A 73 4.76 40.16 2.76
N VAL A 74 5.64 40.52 3.71
CA VAL A 74 6.98 41.05 3.42
C VAL A 74 7.96 39.91 3.13
N PHE A 75 8.76 40.03 2.08
CA PHE A 75 9.86 39.11 1.76
C PHE A 75 11.18 39.62 2.33
N ILE A 76 11.83 38.88 3.23
CA ILE A 76 13.11 39.26 3.87
C ILE A 76 14.20 38.33 3.33
N THR A 77 15.27 38.89 2.76
CA THR A 77 16.28 38.08 2.05
C THR A 77 17.69 38.64 2.17
N ASN A 78 18.66 38.06 1.43
CA ASN A 78 20.04 38.53 1.33
C ASN A 78 20.81 38.53 2.66
N GLY A 79 20.51 37.57 3.54
CA GLY A 79 21.23 37.39 4.81
C GLY A 79 21.04 38.51 5.83
N VAL A 80 20.05 39.38 5.62
CA VAL A 80 19.90 40.58 6.45
C VAL A 80 19.23 40.31 7.78
N ALA A 81 19.56 41.16 8.76
CA ALA A 81 18.92 41.17 10.07
C ALA A 81 17.84 42.25 10.14
N VAL A 82 16.61 41.85 10.48
CA VAL A 82 15.52 42.74 10.90
C VAL A 82 15.48 42.69 12.42
N VAL A 83 15.77 43.81 13.08
CA VAL A 83 15.88 43.89 14.53
C VAL A 83 14.80 44.79 15.09
N PHE A 84 13.89 44.24 15.89
CA PHE A 84 12.96 44.99 16.73
C PHE A 84 13.63 45.21 18.08
N ASP A 85 14.20 46.40 18.27
CA ASP A 85 14.87 46.81 19.50
C ASP A 85 13.86 47.38 20.48
N VAL A 86 13.28 46.50 21.30
CA VAL A 86 12.21 46.80 22.27
C VAL A 86 12.67 47.85 23.28
N ALA A 87 13.96 47.86 23.65
CA ALA A 87 14.53 48.84 24.57
C ALA A 87 14.56 50.25 23.97
N ALA A 88 14.67 50.37 22.65
CA ALA A 88 14.66 51.65 21.93
C ALA A 88 13.25 52.13 21.53
N MET A 89 12.23 51.28 21.66
CA MET A 89 10.82 51.62 21.41
C MET A 89 10.24 52.57 22.47
N LEU A 90 9.10 53.19 22.16
CA LEU A 90 8.40 54.09 23.08
C LEU A 90 7.98 53.36 24.38
N PRO A 91 7.93 54.05 25.53
CA PRO A 91 7.35 53.48 26.74
C PRO A 91 5.85 53.19 26.58
N GLY A 92 5.36 52.16 27.29
CA GLY A 92 3.95 51.74 27.28
C GLY A 92 3.74 50.34 26.70
N THR A 93 2.54 50.10 26.17
CA THR A 93 2.16 48.83 25.53
C THR A 93 2.71 48.77 24.11
N LEU A 94 3.62 47.82 23.87
CA LEU A 94 4.27 47.61 22.58
C LEU A 94 3.61 46.46 21.83
N ARG A 95 3.55 46.56 20.50
CA ARG A 95 2.99 45.50 19.65
C ARG A 95 3.85 45.26 18.42
N ILE A 96 4.26 44.02 18.19
CA ILE A 96 5.01 43.59 17.00
C ILE A 96 4.23 42.46 16.34
N GLU A 97 3.85 42.65 15.09
CA GLU A 97 3.03 41.68 14.38
C GLU A 97 3.61 41.36 12.99
N LEU A 98 3.88 40.08 12.74
CA LEU A 98 4.35 39.54 11.46
C LEU A 98 3.30 38.56 10.93
N ARG A 99 2.78 38.84 9.73
CA ARG A 99 1.76 38.03 9.06
C ARG A 99 2.23 37.63 7.68
N ASN A 100 2.10 36.36 7.33
CA ASN A 100 2.39 35.83 5.99
C ASN A 100 3.73 36.30 5.40
N CYS A 101 4.71 36.54 6.26
CA CYS A 101 6.02 37.01 5.82
C CYS A 101 6.81 35.82 5.31
N VAL A 102 7.71 36.08 4.37
CA VAL A 102 8.58 35.06 3.80
C VAL A 102 10.02 35.46 4.09
N CYS A 103 10.83 34.58 4.67
CA CYS A 103 12.23 34.86 4.93
C CYS A 103 13.14 33.80 4.30
N ASP A 104 14.19 34.24 3.62
CA ASP A 104 15.10 33.34 2.90
C ASP A 104 16.52 33.91 2.81
N GLY A 105 17.45 33.17 2.19
CA GLY A 105 18.81 33.62 1.93
C GLY A 105 19.63 33.88 3.20
N GLY A 106 19.32 33.21 4.31
CA GLY A 106 19.97 33.38 5.60
C GLY A 106 19.48 34.58 6.41
N ALA A 107 18.28 35.09 6.09
CA ALA A 107 17.67 36.21 6.81
C ALA A 107 17.40 35.90 8.28
N GLN A 108 17.48 36.92 9.12
CA GLN A 108 17.36 36.81 10.58
C GLN A 108 16.38 37.85 11.12
N ILE A 109 15.44 37.43 11.96
CA ILE A 109 14.45 38.32 12.57
C ILE A 109 14.69 38.30 14.08
N TYR A 110 14.98 39.46 14.67
CA TYR A 110 15.30 39.60 16.08
C TYR A 110 14.21 40.38 16.81
N VAL A 111 13.73 39.86 17.93
CA VAL A 111 13.06 40.63 18.98
C VAL A 111 14.03 40.76 20.13
N ARG A 112 14.60 41.96 20.31
CA ARG A 112 15.68 42.22 21.25
C ARG A 112 15.17 43.05 22.44
N GLY A 113 15.24 42.47 23.63
CA GLY A 113 14.89 43.09 24.90
C GLY A 113 16.05 43.85 25.56
N TYR A 114 15.96 43.98 26.88
CA TYR A 114 16.91 44.70 27.74
C TYR A 114 18.04 43.77 28.19
N SER A 115 19.29 44.21 28.02
CA SER A 115 20.46 43.44 28.47
C SER A 115 20.60 43.33 30.00
N GLY A 116 19.87 44.17 30.75
CA GLY A 116 19.79 44.16 32.22
C GLY A 116 18.39 43.79 32.69
N GLU A 117 17.94 44.33 33.83
CA GLU A 117 16.60 44.06 34.36
C GLU A 117 15.48 44.41 33.35
N PRO A 118 14.43 43.58 33.23
CA PRO A 118 13.29 43.86 32.37
C PRO A 118 12.53 45.11 32.85
N ALA A 119 12.04 45.90 31.90
CA ALA A 119 11.16 47.02 32.21
C ALA A 119 9.80 46.52 32.76
N SER A 120 9.42 47.00 33.95
CA SER A 120 8.14 46.65 34.59
C SER A 120 7.00 47.63 34.27
N ASP A 121 7.32 48.80 33.70
CA ASP A 121 6.38 49.85 33.29
C ASP A 121 5.88 49.69 31.84
N ARG A 122 6.21 48.57 31.20
CA ARG A 122 5.87 48.27 29.80
C ARG A 122 5.29 46.86 29.67
N SER A 123 4.53 46.64 28.61
CA SER A 123 4.10 45.31 28.17
C SER A 123 4.40 45.14 26.68
N LEU A 124 4.53 43.90 26.22
CA LEU A 124 4.85 43.61 24.82
C LEU A 124 3.97 42.48 24.30
N GLU A 125 3.31 42.70 23.18
CA GLU A 125 2.65 41.67 22.39
C GLU A 125 3.46 41.40 21.12
N VAL A 126 3.92 40.16 20.94
CA VAL A 126 4.53 39.70 19.68
C VAL A 126 3.65 38.63 19.07
N SER A 127 3.27 38.80 17.81
CA SER A 127 2.55 37.77 17.06
C SER A 127 3.22 37.51 15.72
N VAL A 128 3.63 36.27 15.48
CA VAL A 128 4.18 35.78 14.22
C VAL A 128 3.22 34.72 13.71
N SER A 129 2.65 34.93 12.53
CA SER A 129 1.71 34.00 11.91
C SER A 129 1.99 33.84 10.44
N GLY A 130 2.00 32.60 9.92
CA GLY A 130 2.27 32.38 8.50
C GLY A 130 3.70 32.71 8.07
N LEU A 131 4.67 32.72 9.00
CA LEU A 131 6.08 32.92 8.63
C LEU A 131 6.58 31.68 7.90
N SER A 132 7.05 31.85 6.67
CA SER A 132 7.58 30.76 5.85
C SER A 132 8.99 31.05 5.35
N GLY A 133 9.87 30.06 5.33
CA GLY A 133 11.24 30.28 4.87
C GLY A 133 12.08 29.02 4.73
N SER A 134 12.89 28.95 3.67
CA SER A 134 13.83 27.85 3.38
C SER A 134 15.21 28.02 4.03
N TYR A 135 15.59 29.26 4.34
CA TYR A 135 16.86 29.57 4.98
C TYR A 135 16.74 30.82 5.85
N CYS A 136 16.27 30.65 7.08
CA CYS A 136 15.91 31.75 7.97
C CYS A 136 16.08 31.39 9.46
N SER A 137 16.13 32.39 10.34
CA SER A 137 16.12 32.23 11.79
C SER A 137 15.33 33.34 12.49
N LEU A 138 14.49 32.95 13.45
CA LEU A 138 13.76 33.82 14.37
C LEU A 138 14.43 33.79 15.74
N VAL A 139 14.78 34.95 16.27
CA VAL A 139 15.62 35.08 17.46
C VAL A 139 14.94 35.99 18.48
N PHE A 140 14.72 35.47 19.69
CA PHE A 140 14.37 36.26 20.87
C PHE A 140 15.59 36.37 21.76
N ALA A 141 15.98 37.59 22.08
CA ALA A 141 17.20 37.82 22.84
C ALA A 141 17.02 38.87 23.93
N HIS A 142 17.77 38.69 25.02
CA HIS A 142 17.74 39.55 26.20
C HIS A 142 16.38 39.53 26.93
N ASN A 143 16.24 40.31 28.00
CA ASN A 143 15.06 40.28 28.86
C ASN A 143 13.92 41.08 28.25
N LEU A 144 12.80 40.42 27.96
CA LEU A 144 11.59 41.10 27.47
C LEU A 144 10.88 41.80 28.64
N PRO A 145 10.08 42.87 28.40
CA PRO A 145 9.29 43.51 29.45
C PRO A 145 8.47 42.51 30.27
N ALA A 146 8.13 42.86 31.51
CA ALA A 146 7.16 42.05 32.26
C ALA A 146 5.81 42.02 31.52
N HIS A 147 4.99 40.99 31.75
CA HIS A 147 3.68 40.86 31.09
C HIS A 147 3.78 40.79 29.56
N THR A 148 4.83 40.15 29.03
CA THR A 148 5.02 39.93 27.59
C THR A 148 4.25 38.70 27.12
N ASN A 149 3.62 38.79 25.95
CA ASN A 149 2.96 37.69 25.29
C ASN A 149 3.53 37.50 23.87
N VAL A 150 4.22 36.39 23.63
CA VAL A 150 4.77 36.01 22.33
C VAL A 150 4.02 34.82 21.78
N THR A 151 3.52 34.94 20.54
CA THR A 151 2.85 33.86 19.81
C THR A 151 3.53 33.65 18.45
N VAL A 152 3.93 32.42 18.15
CA VAL A 152 4.40 31.99 16.83
C VAL A 152 3.51 30.85 16.37
N ARG A 153 2.77 31.04 15.27
CA ARG A 153 1.82 30.03 14.81
C ARG A 153 1.76 29.86 13.30
N ASP A 154 1.27 28.72 12.85
CA ASP A 154 0.97 28.42 11.44
C ASP A 154 2.17 28.72 10.53
N SER A 155 3.37 28.41 10.99
CA SER A 155 4.64 28.84 10.38
C SER A 155 5.50 27.64 9.96
N THR A 156 6.35 27.81 8.95
CA THR A 156 7.33 26.80 8.50
C THR A 156 8.68 27.46 8.32
N ILE A 157 9.57 27.28 9.28
CA ILE A 157 10.88 27.95 9.32
C ILE A 157 11.97 26.89 9.17
N VAL A 158 12.68 26.96 8.05
CA VAL A 158 13.80 26.07 7.73
C VAL A 158 15.10 26.86 7.79
N THR A 159 16.12 26.27 8.40
CA THR A 159 17.50 26.76 8.38
C THR A 159 18.36 25.73 7.67
N SER A 160 18.50 25.90 6.35
CA SER A 160 19.19 24.94 5.48
C SER A 160 20.72 25.03 5.51
N GLY A 161 21.28 26.15 6.00
CA GLY A 161 22.72 26.37 6.08
C GLY A 161 23.16 27.03 7.38
N PRO A 162 24.46 27.31 7.55
CA PRO A 162 25.00 27.93 8.76
C PRO A 162 24.50 29.37 8.93
N MET A 163 24.24 29.78 10.17
CA MET A 163 23.81 31.15 10.51
C MET A 163 24.94 31.93 11.19
N ARG A 164 24.97 33.25 10.97
CA ARG A 164 25.90 34.16 11.66
C ARG A 164 25.11 35.13 12.52
N TYR A 165 25.00 34.83 13.81
CA TYR A 165 24.27 35.62 14.80
C TYR A 165 25.03 36.88 15.27
N SER A 166 25.50 37.68 14.30
CA SER A 166 26.36 38.86 14.55
C SER A 166 25.71 39.98 15.39
N GLN A 167 24.38 39.96 15.54
CA GLN A 167 23.64 40.94 16.35
C GLN A 167 23.73 40.66 17.86
N LEU A 168 24.25 39.49 18.27
CA LEU A 168 24.32 39.07 19.67
C LEU A 168 25.75 38.74 20.08
N SER A 169 26.26 39.40 21.12
CA SER A 169 27.54 39.06 21.73
C SER A 169 27.41 37.80 22.59
N GLY A 170 28.27 36.81 22.38
CA GLY A 170 28.35 35.60 23.22
C GLY A 170 27.58 34.38 22.69
N LEU A 171 26.81 34.53 21.61
CA LEU A 171 26.17 33.40 20.93
C LEU A 171 27.15 32.77 19.93
N THR A 172 28.06 31.92 20.41
CA THR A 172 29.08 31.27 19.57
C THR A 172 28.71 29.86 19.12
N ASP A 173 27.88 29.14 19.91
CA ASP A 173 27.71 27.70 19.72
C ASP A 173 26.46 27.34 18.90
N ALA A 174 25.58 28.33 18.64
CA ALA A 174 24.45 28.14 17.74
C ALA A 174 24.92 28.10 16.28
N VAL A 175 24.82 26.93 15.65
CA VAL A 175 25.25 26.73 14.26
C VAL A 175 24.18 27.17 13.27
N ALA A 176 22.97 26.62 13.40
CA ALA A 176 21.87 26.80 12.46
C ALA A 176 20.54 26.41 13.11
N SER A 177 19.77 27.41 13.52
CA SER A 177 18.53 27.18 14.25
C SER A 177 17.38 28.07 13.81
N PRO A 178 16.24 27.49 13.39
CA PRO A 178 15.02 28.21 13.05
C PRO A 178 14.50 29.12 14.16
N LEU A 179 14.58 28.66 15.41
CA LEU A 179 14.16 29.41 16.59
C LEU A 179 15.30 29.47 17.62
N VAL A 180 15.65 30.67 18.07
CA VAL A 180 16.71 30.91 19.05
C VAL A 180 16.18 31.73 20.23
N LEU A 181 16.43 31.26 21.46
CA LEU A 181 16.26 32.02 22.70
C LEU A 181 17.64 32.30 23.31
N HIS A 182 18.00 33.57 23.49
CA HIS A 182 19.33 33.94 23.97
C HIS A 182 19.32 34.94 25.13
N ALA A 183 19.90 34.55 26.27
CA ALA A 183 20.01 35.40 27.46
C ALA A 183 18.67 36.01 27.89
N THR A 184 17.61 35.21 27.90
CA THR A 184 16.22 35.67 28.04
C THR A 184 15.65 35.27 29.40
N SER A 185 15.40 36.25 30.26
CA SER A 185 14.55 36.09 31.44
C SER A 185 13.13 36.57 31.11
N LEU A 186 12.16 35.70 31.39
CA LEU A 186 10.73 36.00 31.27
C LEU A 186 10.15 36.21 32.66
N LEU A 187 9.45 37.33 32.85
CA LEU A 187 8.79 37.70 34.09
C LEU A 187 7.30 37.91 33.83
N GLN A 188 6.42 37.13 34.47
CA GLN A 188 4.96 37.22 34.28
C GLN A 188 4.55 37.15 32.80
N SER A 189 5.28 36.37 32.00
CA SER A 189 5.22 36.40 30.54
C SER A 189 4.96 35.01 29.95
N GLN A 190 4.53 34.97 28.69
CA GLN A 190 4.33 33.72 27.96
C GLN A 190 4.93 33.76 26.56
N LEU A 191 5.54 32.65 26.14
CA LEU A 191 5.99 32.39 24.78
C LEU A 191 5.39 31.09 24.27
N ARG A 192 4.53 31.18 23.26
CA ARG A 192 3.84 30.02 22.67
C ARG A 192 4.20 29.84 21.21
N VAL A 193 4.63 28.64 20.84
CA VAL A 193 4.83 28.21 19.45
C VAL A 193 3.82 27.11 19.17
N SER A 194 2.93 27.31 18.20
CA SER A 194 1.88 26.34 17.89
C SER A 194 1.71 26.06 16.41
N ASN A 195 1.32 24.84 16.02
CA ASN A 195 1.06 24.47 14.62
C ASN A 195 2.18 24.94 13.67
N THR A 196 3.43 24.66 14.03
CA THR A 196 4.63 25.21 13.36
C THR A 196 5.63 24.11 13.06
N VAL A 197 6.31 24.21 11.92
CA VAL A 197 7.37 23.29 11.49
C VAL A 197 8.72 24.01 11.58
N LEU A 198 9.64 23.48 12.39
CA LEU A 198 11.00 23.99 12.54
C LEU A 198 11.99 22.94 12.06
N ARG A 199 12.76 23.24 11.01
CA ARG A 199 13.72 22.29 10.41
C ARG A 199 15.12 22.86 10.34
N SER A 200 16.10 22.13 10.87
CA SER A 200 17.52 22.41 10.67
C SER A 200 18.16 21.30 9.82
N LEU A 201 18.82 21.68 8.72
CA LEU A 201 19.46 20.72 7.80
C LEU A 201 20.99 20.74 7.92
N GLN A 202 21.54 21.72 8.63
CA GLN A 202 22.98 21.92 8.75
C GLN A 202 23.59 20.98 9.80
N VAL A 203 24.80 20.49 9.53
CA VAL A 203 25.54 19.64 10.47
C VAL A 203 25.71 20.30 11.83
N GLY A 204 25.33 19.61 12.91
CA GLY A 204 25.33 20.13 14.28
C GLY A 204 24.26 21.19 14.57
N GLY A 205 23.32 21.43 13.66
CA GLY A 205 22.22 22.36 13.86
C GLY A 205 21.13 21.81 14.80
N SER A 206 20.25 22.72 15.26
CA SER A 206 19.09 22.35 16.08
C SER A 206 17.83 23.11 15.67
N ALA A 207 16.65 22.49 15.77
CA ALA A 207 15.39 23.16 15.39
C ALA A 207 15.05 24.33 16.34
N VAL A 208 15.32 24.13 17.64
CA VAL A 208 15.29 25.18 18.68
C VAL A 208 16.64 25.24 19.37
N TYR A 209 17.17 26.45 19.59
CA TYR A 209 18.41 26.66 20.34
C TYR A 209 18.17 27.61 21.51
N VAL A 210 18.74 27.28 22.66
CA VAL A 210 18.71 28.07 23.88
C VAL A 210 20.14 28.28 24.37
N GLY A 211 20.54 29.52 24.59
CA GLY A 211 21.87 29.82 25.10
C GLY A 211 21.96 31.13 25.87
N GLY A 212 23.08 31.38 26.55
CA GLY A 212 23.27 32.60 27.35
C GLY A 212 22.46 32.65 28.66
N GLY A 213 21.69 31.60 28.95
CA GLY A 213 20.82 31.50 30.11
C GLY A 213 19.37 31.86 29.79
N VAL A 214 18.43 31.04 30.24
CA VAL A 214 17.00 31.33 30.21
C VAL A 214 16.40 31.05 31.58
N ASP A 215 15.63 32.01 32.09
CA ASP A 215 15.03 31.96 33.43
C ASP A 215 13.57 32.39 33.37
N LEU A 216 12.67 31.49 33.75
CA LEU A 216 11.24 31.70 33.80
C LEU A 216 10.83 32.03 35.23
N LEU A 217 10.27 33.23 35.43
CA LEU A 217 9.76 33.71 36.71
C LEU A 217 8.27 33.99 36.57
N SER A 218 7.45 33.13 37.18
CA SER A 218 5.99 33.12 36.97
C SER A 218 5.64 33.25 35.49
N SER A 219 6.23 32.42 34.64
CA SER A 219 6.15 32.54 33.18
C SER A 219 5.98 31.18 32.50
N ALA A 220 5.52 31.20 31.25
CA ALA A 220 5.30 29.99 30.46
C ALA A 220 6.04 29.99 29.12
N VAL A 221 6.62 28.84 28.76
CA VAL A 221 7.05 28.55 27.39
C VAL A 221 6.35 27.29 26.92
N VAL A 222 5.60 27.37 25.82
CA VAL A 222 4.72 26.31 25.35
C VAL A 222 5.00 26.00 23.88
N LEU A 223 5.38 24.75 23.58
CA LEU A 223 5.44 24.21 22.22
C LEU A 223 4.27 23.26 22.03
N ASP A 224 3.38 23.52 21.07
CA ASP A 224 2.10 22.82 20.92
C ASP A 224 1.79 22.46 19.47
N GLY A 225 1.75 21.17 19.11
CA GLY A 225 1.49 20.78 17.71
C GLY A 225 2.64 21.21 16.80
N VAL A 226 3.89 21.04 17.26
CA VAL A 226 5.10 21.46 16.54
C VAL A 226 5.82 20.25 15.98
N LEU A 227 6.34 20.36 14.76
CA LEU A 227 7.27 19.40 14.17
C LEU A 227 8.69 19.94 14.26
N LEU A 228 9.57 19.23 14.95
CA LEU A 228 10.98 19.56 15.10
C LEU A 228 11.85 18.57 14.31
N GLU A 229 12.52 19.05 13.27
CA GLU A 229 13.44 18.21 12.49
C GLU A 229 14.88 18.73 12.52
N ALA A 230 15.83 17.81 12.70
CA ALA A 230 17.25 18.11 12.69
C ALA A 230 18.03 16.98 11.97
N SER A 231 18.42 17.21 10.73
CA SER A 231 19.04 16.18 9.85
C SER A 231 20.55 16.31 9.67
N GLY A 232 21.19 17.15 10.49
CA GLY A 232 22.62 17.47 10.43
C GLY A 232 23.59 16.40 10.94
N GLY A 233 23.26 15.11 10.85
CA GLY A 233 24.09 14.03 11.39
C GLY A 233 24.01 13.86 12.92
N PRO A 234 24.95 13.14 13.54
CA PRO A 234 24.81 12.64 14.92
C PRO A 234 24.88 13.73 16.00
N THR A 235 25.41 14.91 15.68
CA THR A 235 25.48 16.06 16.59
C THR A 235 24.26 16.98 16.51
N ALA A 236 23.33 16.72 15.58
CA ALA A 236 22.10 17.50 15.45
C ALA A 236 21.14 17.24 16.60
N SER A 237 20.25 18.18 16.90
CA SER A 237 19.24 17.99 17.95
C SER A 237 17.91 18.70 17.69
N ALA A 238 16.80 18.18 18.18
CA ALA A 238 15.50 18.84 18.04
C ALA A 238 15.49 20.17 18.82
N MET A 239 15.94 20.13 20.07
CA MET A 239 16.16 21.31 20.90
C MET A 239 17.51 21.19 21.61
N HIS A 240 18.27 22.28 21.64
CA HIS A 240 19.56 22.33 22.30
C HIS A 240 19.66 23.50 23.26
N VAL A 241 19.81 23.22 24.55
CA VAL A 241 20.29 24.16 25.55
C VAL A 241 21.80 24.00 25.64
N ALA A 242 22.54 25.09 25.41
CA ALA A 242 24.00 25.09 25.54
C ALA A 242 24.42 24.62 26.94
N SER A 243 25.35 23.66 27.03
CA SER A 243 25.61 22.86 28.24
C SER A 243 25.75 23.69 29.53
N SER A 244 26.54 24.76 29.52
CA SER A 244 26.79 25.60 30.70
C SER A 244 25.80 26.75 30.89
N SER A 245 24.79 26.87 30.03
CA SER A 245 23.75 27.89 30.14
C SER A 245 22.72 27.49 31.19
N PRO A 246 22.41 28.36 32.17
CA PRO A 246 21.30 28.12 33.10
C PRO A 246 19.97 27.95 32.35
N PHE A 247 19.18 26.95 32.73
CA PHE A 247 17.80 26.82 32.28
C PHE A 247 16.91 26.60 33.49
N SER A 248 16.24 27.67 33.92
CA SER A 248 15.64 27.77 35.26
C SER A 248 14.15 28.09 35.17
N LEU A 249 13.35 27.37 35.95
CA LEU A 249 11.91 27.54 36.07
C LEU A 249 11.58 27.76 37.55
N ARG A 250 11.04 28.93 37.88
CA ARG A 250 10.80 29.35 39.26
C ARG A 250 9.45 30.04 39.44
N SER A 251 8.94 30.03 40.66
CA SER A 251 7.78 30.80 41.10
C SER A 251 6.55 30.54 40.25
N HIS A 252 6.11 29.28 40.20
CA HIS A 252 4.96 28.82 39.43
C HIS A 252 5.13 29.08 37.91
N SER A 253 6.27 28.67 37.35
CA SER A 253 6.52 28.71 35.90
C SER A 253 6.26 27.36 35.23
N VAL A 254 6.08 27.37 33.90
CA VAL A 254 5.83 26.16 33.11
C VAL A 254 6.65 26.15 31.82
N PHE A 255 7.40 25.07 31.58
CA PHE A 255 7.87 24.74 30.23
C PHE A 255 7.13 23.49 29.76
N SER A 256 6.29 23.64 28.73
CA SER A 256 5.42 22.57 28.22
C SER A 256 5.73 22.26 26.76
N VAL A 257 5.99 21.00 26.48
CA VAL A 257 6.08 20.45 25.12
C VAL A 257 4.89 19.51 24.95
N THR A 258 3.91 19.89 24.12
CA THR A 258 2.67 19.13 23.95
C THR A 258 2.42 18.79 22.48
N ASN A 259 2.04 17.56 22.17
CA ASN A 259 1.72 17.12 20.79
C ASN A 259 2.86 17.43 19.80
N VAL A 260 4.10 17.12 20.16
CA VAL A 260 5.29 17.45 19.35
C VAL A 260 5.86 16.19 18.70
N SER A 261 6.14 16.28 17.41
CA SER A 261 6.85 15.24 16.67
C SER A 261 8.30 15.64 16.44
N VAL A 262 9.21 14.67 16.61
CA VAL A 262 10.65 14.87 16.51
C VAL A 262 11.26 13.90 15.50
N VAL A 263 12.02 14.43 14.56
CA VAL A 263 12.86 13.63 13.65
C VAL A 263 14.27 14.19 13.70
N SER A 264 15.19 13.52 14.38
CA SER A 264 16.56 13.99 14.54
C SER A 264 17.57 12.88 14.27
N SER A 265 18.57 13.18 13.47
CA SER A 265 19.71 12.29 13.23
C SER A 265 20.65 12.18 14.44
N GLY A 266 20.46 13.03 15.47
CA GLY A 266 21.18 13.00 16.73
C GLY A 266 20.23 12.93 17.93
N GLY A 267 20.25 13.96 18.78
CA GLY A 267 19.47 14.03 20.02
C GLY A 267 18.06 14.60 19.85
N GLY A 268 17.19 14.38 20.84
CA GLY A 268 15.89 15.06 20.94
C GLY A 268 16.03 16.42 21.63
N PHE A 269 15.52 16.52 22.85
CA PHE A 269 15.58 17.70 23.73
C PHE A 269 16.78 17.61 24.67
N VAL A 270 17.85 18.34 24.35
CA VAL A 270 19.05 18.45 25.19
C VAL A 270 18.91 19.68 26.08
N LEU A 271 18.77 19.47 27.39
CA LEU A 271 18.50 20.54 28.38
C LEU A 271 19.76 21.03 29.13
N GLY A 272 20.94 20.61 28.72
CA GLY A 272 22.23 21.05 29.27
C GLY A 272 22.53 20.49 30.66
N GLU A 273 23.45 21.15 31.38
CA GLU A 273 24.00 20.70 32.67
C GLU A 273 23.48 21.51 33.87
N ARG A 274 22.67 22.55 33.63
CA ARG A 274 22.26 23.53 34.64
C ARG A 274 20.74 23.76 34.67
N LEU A 275 19.99 22.67 34.59
CA LEU A 275 18.54 22.70 34.76
C LEU A 275 18.16 22.97 36.22
N ALA A 276 17.19 23.84 36.46
CA ALA A 276 16.60 24.05 37.79
C ALA A 276 15.09 24.17 37.68
N VAL A 277 14.36 23.24 38.29
CA VAL A 277 12.89 23.27 38.38
C VAL A 277 12.50 23.40 39.85
N ILE A 278 12.03 24.58 40.27
CA ILE A 278 11.69 24.87 41.67
C ILE A 278 10.31 25.52 41.72
N ASP A 279 9.37 24.92 42.47
CA ASP A 279 8.00 25.41 42.57
C ASP A 279 7.38 25.67 41.17
N SER A 280 7.61 24.77 40.21
CA SER A 280 7.38 24.96 38.77
C SER A 280 7.31 23.63 38.03
N VAL A 281 6.87 23.64 36.76
CA VAL A 281 6.60 22.43 35.98
C VAL A 281 7.42 22.39 34.69
N LEU A 282 8.14 21.29 34.48
CA LEU A 282 8.75 20.91 33.20
C LEU A 282 8.01 19.68 32.68
N ARG A 283 7.31 19.79 31.54
CA ARG A 283 6.47 18.69 31.04
C ARG A 283 6.63 18.41 29.56
N PHE A 284 6.58 17.12 29.22
CA PHE A 284 6.56 16.58 27.87
C PHE A 284 5.35 15.66 27.74
N VAL A 285 4.38 16.05 26.92
CA VAL A 285 3.08 15.38 26.83
C VAL A 285 2.67 15.09 25.39
N GLY A 286 2.52 13.82 25.02
CA GLY A 286 2.21 13.43 23.63
C GLY A 286 3.37 13.79 22.70
N VAL A 287 4.58 13.34 23.04
CA VAL A 287 5.80 13.64 22.29
C VAL A 287 6.34 12.36 21.67
N GLU A 288 6.39 12.30 20.35
CA GLU A 288 6.96 11.16 19.62
C GLU A 288 8.24 11.57 18.91
N GLY A 289 9.29 10.77 19.05
CA GLY A 289 10.58 11.09 18.44
C GLY A 289 11.33 9.90 17.90
N SER A 290 11.77 10.02 16.65
CA SER A 290 12.84 9.19 16.07
C SER A 290 14.17 9.92 16.24
N VAL A 291 14.99 9.42 17.16
CA VAL A 291 16.26 10.00 17.59
C VAL A 291 17.31 8.90 17.67
N ALA A 292 18.58 9.24 17.47
CA ALA A 292 19.69 8.30 17.60
C ALA A 292 20.04 7.96 19.06
N SER A 293 19.62 8.81 20.01
CA SER A 293 19.90 8.69 21.44
C SER A 293 18.62 8.83 22.29
N SER A 294 18.71 9.30 23.53
CA SER A 294 17.52 9.63 24.35
C SER A 294 16.72 10.80 23.77
N LEU A 295 15.39 10.70 23.87
CA LEU A 295 14.47 11.75 23.39
C LEU A 295 14.54 12.99 24.28
N VAL A 296 14.61 12.83 25.61
CA VAL A 296 14.92 13.92 26.55
C VAL A 296 16.27 13.65 27.21
N ARG A 297 17.20 14.59 27.15
CA ARG A 297 18.55 14.44 27.71
C ARG A 297 18.90 15.62 28.59
N CYS A 298 19.17 15.36 29.86
CA CYS A 298 19.63 16.33 30.84
C CYS A 298 20.92 15.81 31.47
N ASP A 299 21.98 16.60 31.39
CA ASP A 299 23.32 16.20 31.84
C ASP A 299 23.66 16.75 33.24
N GLY A 300 22.74 17.49 33.84
CA GLY A 300 22.93 18.10 35.14
C GLY A 300 21.76 18.98 35.55
N GLY A 301 21.65 19.20 36.86
CA GLY A 301 20.66 20.11 37.44
C GLY A 301 19.87 19.51 38.59
N THR A 302 18.78 20.17 38.95
CA THR A 302 17.89 19.72 40.02
C THR A 302 16.41 19.88 39.69
N VAL A 303 15.64 18.87 40.06
CA VAL A 303 14.19 18.99 40.25
C VAL A 303 13.99 19.13 41.76
N GLY A 304 13.87 20.37 42.19
CA GLY A 304 13.91 20.77 43.59
C GLY A 304 12.53 20.79 44.25
N PHE A 305 12.47 21.40 45.43
CA PHE A 305 11.24 21.59 46.20
C PHE A 305 10.10 22.20 45.36
N GLY A 306 8.95 21.53 45.34
CA GLY A 306 7.78 21.94 44.56
C GLY A 306 7.98 21.86 43.04
N GLY A 307 9.11 21.34 42.56
CA GLY A 307 9.37 21.11 41.15
C GLY A 307 8.71 19.82 40.67
N TRP A 308 8.09 19.86 39.49
CA TRP A 308 7.48 18.70 38.86
C TRP A 308 8.02 18.47 37.45
N LEU A 309 8.62 17.30 37.22
CA LEU A 309 8.99 16.81 35.90
C LEU A 309 7.97 15.76 35.43
N GLU A 310 7.21 16.08 34.39
CA GLU A 310 6.19 15.19 33.83
C GLU A 310 6.62 14.67 32.45
N LEU A 311 6.64 13.34 32.30
CA LEU A 311 6.75 12.64 31.03
C LEU A 311 5.46 11.83 30.85
N HIS A 312 4.56 12.29 29.98
CA HIS A 312 3.29 11.65 29.73
C HIS A 312 3.12 11.34 28.24
N ASP A 313 2.83 10.11 27.86
CA ASP A 313 2.66 9.76 26.43
C ASP A 313 3.87 10.16 25.57
N VAL A 314 5.08 9.83 26.06
CA VAL A 314 6.35 10.13 25.37
C VAL A 314 6.92 8.85 24.74
N TRP A 315 7.11 8.88 23.41
CA TRP A 315 7.45 7.71 22.60
C TRP A 315 8.80 7.89 21.92
N ALA A 316 9.77 7.07 22.30
CA ALA A 316 11.11 7.05 21.74
C ALA A 316 11.27 5.82 20.81
N VAL A 317 11.33 6.08 19.50
CA VAL A 317 11.10 5.04 18.47
C VAL A 317 12.39 4.42 17.93
N GLY A 318 13.55 5.05 18.12
CA GLY A 318 14.85 4.53 17.65
C GLY A 318 15.31 3.27 18.41
N GLU A 319 15.97 2.32 17.73
CA GLU A 319 16.37 1.01 18.31
C GLU A 319 17.18 1.11 19.62
N ALA A 320 18.01 2.15 19.76
CA ALA A 320 18.81 2.41 20.96
C ALA A 320 18.27 3.58 21.80
N SER A 321 17.09 4.10 21.49
CA SER A 321 16.53 5.27 22.16
C SER A 321 15.85 4.92 23.47
N SER A 322 16.02 5.81 24.45
CA SER A 322 15.27 5.83 25.71
C SER A 322 14.39 7.07 25.75
N VAL A 323 13.33 7.05 26.57
CA VAL A 323 12.47 8.22 26.76
C VAL A 323 13.28 9.37 27.34
N ALA A 324 14.09 9.10 28.38
CA ALA A 324 14.97 10.09 28.94
C ALA A 324 16.34 9.55 29.39
N SER A 325 17.34 10.42 29.37
CA SER A 325 18.57 10.27 30.16
C SER A 325 18.72 11.51 31.02
N LEU A 326 18.67 11.32 32.34
CA LEU A 326 18.72 12.36 33.36
C LEU A 326 20.03 12.27 34.14
N SER A 327 21.10 11.87 33.45
CA SER A 327 22.44 11.70 34.01
C SER A 327 22.90 13.01 34.65
N GLY A 328 23.02 13.05 35.98
CA GLY A 328 23.45 14.25 36.71
C GLY A 328 22.31 15.13 37.23
N VAL A 329 21.05 14.80 36.92
CA VAL A 329 19.90 15.47 37.55
C VAL A 329 19.66 14.88 38.93
N THR A 330 19.51 15.76 39.93
CA THR A 330 19.19 15.37 41.31
C THR A 330 17.75 15.74 41.64
N LEU A 331 16.94 14.75 42.03
CA LEU A 331 15.62 14.95 42.61
C LEU A 331 15.76 15.23 44.11
N SER A 332 15.34 16.42 44.53
CA SER A 332 15.44 16.90 45.91
C SER A 332 14.14 17.58 46.34
N ASP A 333 13.25 16.82 46.97
CA ASP A 333 11.90 17.24 47.40
C ASP A 333 10.95 17.65 46.27
N GLY A 334 11.27 17.24 45.04
CA GLY A 334 10.41 17.38 43.87
C GLY A 334 9.65 16.10 43.53
N ALA A 335 8.93 16.14 42.41
CA ALA A 335 8.21 14.99 41.85
C ALA A 335 8.62 14.71 40.40
N VAL A 336 8.69 13.43 40.04
CA VAL A 336 8.82 12.97 38.65
C VAL A 336 7.69 12.01 38.34
N SER A 337 6.87 12.31 37.34
CA SER A 337 5.83 11.41 36.85
C SER A 337 6.18 10.89 35.46
N ILE A 338 6.09 9.56 35.28
CA ILE A 338 6.35 8.91 34.00
C ILE A 338 5.16 8.00 33.69
N ALA A 339 4.27 8.44 32.82
CA ALA A 339 3.05 7.72 32.51
C ALA A 339 2.87 7.51 31.01
N ARG A 340 2.36 6.34 30.60
CA ARG A 340 2.01 6.05 29.21
C ARG A 340 3.19 6.26 28.23
N CYS A 341 4.43 6.12 28.68
CA CYS A 341 5.61 6.30 27.84
C CYS A 341 6.07 4.98 27.23
N ALA A 342 6.65 5.04 26.03
CA ALA A 342 7.13 3.88 25.29
C ALA A 342 8.57 4.10 24.77
N ALA A 343 9.44 3.10 24.94
CA ALA A 343 10.79 3.08 24.37
C ALA A 343 11.06 1.77 23.63
N THR A 344 11.71 1.85 22.47
CA THR A 344 12.14 0.66 21.71
C THR A 344 13.27 -0.04 22.45
N GLY A 345 14.17 0.73 23.05
CA GLY A 345 15.23 0.22 23.92
C GLY A 345 14.70 -0.35 25.23
N VAL A 346 15.50 -1.21 25.87
CA VAL A 346 15.18 -1.83 27.17
C VAL A 346 15.17 -0.83 28.33
N THR A 347 15.83 0.31 28.17
CA THR A 347 15.91 1.39 29.15
C THR A 347 14.84 2.43 28.87
N LEU A 348 13.99 2.72 29.85
CA LEU A 348 12.97 3.77 29.76
C LEU A 348 13.60 5.12 30.12
N VAL A 349 14.16 5.23 31.33
CA VAL A 349 14.82 6.41 31.86
C VAL A 349 16.09 5.99 32.58
N SER A 350 17.17 6.78 32.48
CA SER A 350 18.44 6.49 33.14
C SER A 350 18.99 7.71 33.89
N GLY A 351 19.87 7.46 34.87
CA GLY A 351 20.78 8.49 35.42
C GLY A 351 20.22 9.40 36.51
N LEU A 352 18.93 9.34 36.83
CA LEU A 352 18.31 10.17 37.87
C LEU A 352 18.84 9.83 39.27
N ALA A 353 19.44 10.80 39.95
CA ALA A 353 19.85 10.67 41.34
C ALA A 353 18.72 11.16 42.27
N ILE A 354 18.27 10.31 43.20
CA ILE A 354 17.16 10.63 44.10
C ILE A 354 17.74 10.86 45.50
N THR A 355 17.75 12.10 45.97
CA THR A 355 18.09 12.42 47.37
C THR A 355 16.83 12.42 48.24
N SER A 356 15.75 13.01 47.73
CA SER A 356 14.43 13.06 48.35
C SER A 356 13.39 13.42 47.28
N GLY A 357 12.10 13.23 47.55
CA GLY A 357 11.03 13.39 46.56
C GLY A 357 10.45 12.06 46.09
N VAL A 358 9.57 12.12 45.09
CA VAL A 358 8.78 10.96 44.65
C VAL A 358 8.90 10.76 43.14
N VAL A 359 9.15 9.53 42.72
CA VAL A 359 9.04 9.10 41.32
C VAL A 359 7.83 8.19 41.18
N SER A 360 6.82 8.64 40.46
CA SER A 360 5.59 7.89 40.20
C SER A 360 5.55 7.43 38.75
N VAL A 361 5.23 6.16 38.54
CA VAL A 361 5.19 5.56 37.21
C VAL A 361 3.88 4.83 36.96
N GLN A 362 3.37 4.92 35.73
CA GLN A 362 2.12 4.27 35.36
C GLN A 362 2.13 3.83 33.90
N CYS A 363 1.80 2.56 33.65
CA CYS A 363 1.48 2.06 32.32
C CYS A 363 2.55 2.42 31.27
N ASN A 364 3.81 2.03 31.48
CA ASN A 364 4.90 2.31 30.54
C ASN A 364 5.36 1.03 29.83
N ARG A 365 6.00 1.19 28.68
CA ARG A 365 6.56 0.09 27.86
C ARG A 365 8.02 0.36 27.54
N ALA A 366 8.88 -0.65 27.68
CA ALA A 366 10.28 -0.57 27.27
C ALA A 366 10.76 -1.94 26.78
N GLY A 367 11.56 -1.99 25.72
CA GLY A 367 12.13 -3.23 25.20
C GLY A 367 11.07 -4.27 24.82
N GLY A 368 9.94 -3.83 24.28
CA GLY A 368 8.84 -4.70 23.84
C GLY A 368 7.88 -5.18 24.94
N ARG A 369 8.07 -4.83 26.22
CA ARG A 369 7.21 -5.29 27.34
C ARG A 369 6.63 -4.14 28.15
N VAL A 370 5.42 -4.35 28.68
CA VAL A 370 4.78 -3.43 29.65
C VAL A 370 5.46 -3.59 31.01
N LEU A 371 5.73 -2.48 31.68
CA LEU A 371 6.37 -2.45 32.99
C LEU A 371 5.30 -2.40 34.08
N GLN A 372 5.17 -3.49 34.85
CA GLN A 372 4.09 -3.67 35.82
C GLN A 372 4.58 -3.64 37.28
N SER A 373 5.84 -3.97 37.52
CA SER A 373 6.42 -4.06 38.86
C SER A 373 7.61 -3.13 39.06
N SER A 374 7.94 -2.81 40.31
CA SER A 374 9.15 -2.04 40.64
C SER A 374 10.44 -2.73 40.18
N GLY A 375 10.44 -4.06 40.06
CA GLY A 375 11.54 -4.82 39.47
C GLY A 375 11.70 -4.55 37.97
N ASP A 376 10.59 -4.42 37.25
CA ASP A 376 10.60 -4.10 35.82
C ASP A 376 11.19 -2.71 35.57
N TYR A 377 10.77 -1.72 36.35
CA TYR A 377 11.28 -0.36 36.28
C TYR A 377 12.76 -0.28 36.66
N ARG A 378 13.22 -1.06 37.64
CA ARG A 378 14.65 -1.15 37.98
C ARG A 378 15.48 -1.63 36.79
N MET A 379 15.02 -2.66 36.09
CA MET A 379 15.68 -3.13 34.85
C MET A 379 15.60 -2.09 33.73
N ALA A 380 14.55 -1.25 33.71
CA ALA A 380 14.38 -0.16 32.77
C ALA A 380 15.11 1.15 33.17
N GLY A 381 15.99 1.11 34.19
CA GLY A 381 16.87 2.20 34.60
C GLY A 381 16.34 3.10 35.74
N LEU A 382 15.19 2.76 36.34
CA LEU A 382 14.57 3.49 37.45
C LEU A 382 14.56 2.66 38.75
N PRO A 383 15.54 2.85 39.66
CA PRO A 383 15.75 1.95 40.80
C PRO A 383 14.70 2.06 41.91
N SER A 384 14.11 3.24 42.10
CA SER A 384 13.15 3.55 43.19
C SER A 384 11.95 4.31 42.62
N VAL A 385 10.80 3.63 42.55
CA VAL A 385 9.56 4.18 41.98
C VAL A 385 8.32 3.72 42.75
N SER A 386 7.28 4.54 42.74
CA SER A 386 5.92 4.17 43.13
C SER A 386 5.13 3.78 41.88
N VAL A 387 4.74 2.51 41.76
CA VAL A 387 4.03 1.99 40.59
C VAL A 387 2.53 2.11 40.79
N VAL A 388 1.85 2.81 39.88
CA VAL A 388 0.39 2.92 39.84
C VAL A 388 -0.15 1.99 38.74
N PRO A 389 -1.22 1.21 39.00
CA PRO A 389 -1.87 0.39 37.98
C PRO A 389 -2.34 1.20 36.76
N CYS A 390 -2.38 0.59 35.57
CA CYS A 390 -2.77 1.25 34.31
C CYS A 390 -4.19 1.86 34.33
N ASP A 391 -5.10 1.24 35.07
CA ASP A 391 -6.50 1.61 35.30
C ASP A 391 -6.70 2.48 36.56
N GLY A 392 -5.65 2.58 37.38
CA GLY A 392 -5.66 3.43 38.57
C GLY A 392 -5.44 4.91 38.23
N CYS A 393 -5.61 5.75 39.24
CA CYS A 393 -5.27 7.16 39.16
C CYS A 393 -4.60 7.60 40.46
N ALA A 394 -3.72 8.58 40.38
CA ALA A 394 -3.02 9.14 41.53
C ALA A 394 -2.74 10.61 41.30
N ALA A 395 -2.90 11.42 42.36
CA ALA A 395 -2.60 12.85 42.31
C ALA A 395 -1.17 13.12 41.85
N ALA A 396 -0.20 12.30 42.29
CA ALA A 396 1.22 12.42 41.91
C ALA A 396 1.51 12.20 40.40
N LEU A 397 0.55 11.70 39.63
CA LEU A 397 0.65 11.55 38.17
C LEU A 397 -0.15 12.59 37.40
N ALA A 398 -1.25 13.08 37.97
CA ALA A 398 -2.23 13.93 37.28
C ALA A 398 -2.19 15.40 37.69
N CYS A 399 -1.71 15.71 38.90
CA CYS A 399 -1.85 17.03 39.51
C CYS A 399 -0.50 17.65 39.87
N PHE A 400 -0.37 18.96 39.65
CA PHE A 400 0.73 19.73 40.21
C PHE A 400 0.49 20.01 41.70
N ASP A 401 1.26 19.35 42.56
CA ASP A 401 1.05 19.37 44.02
C ASP A 401 0.99 20.79 44.62
N GLY A 402 1.86 21.70 44.17
CA GLY A 402 1.94 23.08 44.68
C GLY A 402 0.63 23.85 44.60
N LEU A 403 -0.18 23.59 43.55
CA LEU A 403 -1.47 24.25 43.30
C LEU A 403 -2.66 23.29 43.41
N THR A 404 -2.49 22.10 43.97
CA THR A 404 -3.59 21.15 44.19
C THR A 404 -4.18 21.30 45.59
N ALA A 405 -5.50 21.50 45.68
CA ALA A 405 -6.27 21.61 46.92
C ALA A 405 -6.85 20.27 47.37
N SER A 406 -7.35 19.46 46.43
CA SER A 406 -7.99 18.17 46.70
C SER A 406 -7.82 17.22 45.51
N PHE A 407 -7.97 15.91 45.75
CA PHE A 407 -8.01 14.90 44.69
C PHE A 407 -9.09 13.87 45.02
N SER A 408 -10.11 13.77 44.16
CA SER A 408 -11.25 12.85 44.32
C SER A 408 -11.77 12.45 42.94
N ASP A 409 -12.22 11.20 42.79
CA ASP A 409 -12.74 10.67 41.52
C ASP A 409 -11.79 10.87 40.32
N CYS A 410 -10.48 10.75 40.56
CA CYS A 410 -9.41 10.97 39.58
C CYS A 410 -9.30 12.40 39.01
N VAL A 411 -9.90 13.39 39.67
CA VAL A 411 -9.87 14.81 39.27
C VAL A 411 -9.13 15.64 40.31
N CYS A 412 -8.30 16.57 39.85
CA CYS A 412 -7.60 17.53 40.70
C CYS A 412 -8.50 18.74 40.98
N GLY A 413 -8.75 19.04 42.25
CA GLY A 413 -9.33 20.32 42.66
C GLY A 413 -8.22 21.33 42.88
N CYS A 414 -8.24 22.46 42.17
CA CYS A 414 -7.13 23.42 42.19
C CYS A 414 -7.27 24.50 43.28
N ARG A 415 -6.14 24.93 43.83
CA ARG A 415 -6.02 26.16 44.63
C ARG A 415 -6.12 27.39 43.71
N ALA A 416 -6.33 28.55 44.31
CA ALA A 416 -6.25 29.82 43.57
C ALA A 416 -4.90 29.93 42.85
N GLY A 417 -4.94 30.25 41.55
CA GLY A 417 -3.77 30.32 40.67
C GLY A 417 -3.52 29.05 39.83
N GLY A 418 -4.10 27.90 40.20
CA GLY A 418 -4.07 26.69 39.37
C GLY A 418 -5.10 26.74 38.25
N VAL A 419 -4.69 26.34 37.06
CA VAL A 419 -5.48 26.35 35.82
C VAL A 419 -5.50 24.95 35.20
N GLY A 420 -6.67 24.55 34.70
CA GLY A 420 -6.89 23.27 34.02
C GLY A 420 -6.97 22.06 34.96
N GLU A 421 -7.21 20.88 34.38
CA GLU A 421 -7.42 19.62 35.11
C GLU A 421 -6.21 19.16 35.93
N ALA A 422 -5.01 19.62 35.58
CA ALA A 422 -3.76 19.28 36.29
C ALA A 422 -3.31 20.36 37.29
N CYS A 423 -4.12 21.42 37.49
CA CYS A 423 -3.80 22.55 38.36
C CYS A 423 -2.46 23.22 38.05
N LEU A 424 -2.17 23.43 36.77
CA LEU A 424 -0.91 24.03 36.32
C LEU A 424 -0.91 25.54 36.54
N PRO A 425 0.26 26.18 36.71
CA PRO A 425 0.34 27.64 36.87
C PRO A 425 -0.17 28.47 35.69
N PHE A 426 -0.18 27.89 34.49
CA PHE A 426 -0.59 28.54 33.24
C PHE A 426 -1.51 27.61 32.45
N ASP A 427 -2.38 28.20 31.63
CA ASP A 427 -3.19 27.46 30.67
C ASP A 427 -2.29 26.86 29.58
N VAL A 428 -2.12 25.54 29.61
CA VAL A 428 -1.35 24.79 28.62
C VAL A 428 -2.22 23.68 28.03
N PRO A 429 -1.97 23.28 26.77
CA PRO A 429 -2.76 22.24 26.13
C PRO A 429 -2.76 20.95 26.98
N PRO A 430 -3.94 20.33 27.18
CA PRO A 430 -4.05 19.10 27.93
C PRO A 430 -3.35 17.96 27.18
N ALA A 431 -3.05 16.87 27.89
CA ALA A 431 -2.81 15.61 27.20
C ALA A 431 -4.02 15.31 26.31
N ARG A 432 -3.81 14.78 25.09
CA ARG A 432 -4.94 14.22 24.34
C ARG A 432 -5.63 13.24 25.28
N ALA A 433 -6.95 13.35 25.40
CA ALA A 433 -7.72 12.34 26.14
C ALA A 433 -7.54 11.02 25.39
N GLY A 434 -6.53 10.23 25.78
CA GLY A 434 -6.58 8.80 25.57
C GLY A 434 -7.84 8.37 26.29
N GLY A 435 -8.87 7.99 25.52
CA GLY A 435 -10.18 7.71 26.07
C GLY A 435 -10.05 6.61 27.12
N GLY A 436 -9.92 6.99 28.40
CA GLY A 436 -9.97 6.10 29.56
C GLY A 436 -11.36 5.51 29.79
N GLY A 437 -12.20 5.49 28.74
CA GLY A 437 -13.46 4.80 28.74
C GLY A 437 -13.20 3.31 28.62
N GLY A 438 -13.03 2.65 29.77
CA GLY A 438 -13.30 1.22 29.95
C GLY A 438 -14.76 0.83 29.68
N GLY A 439 -15.43 1.54 28.77
CA GLY A 439 -16.73 1.19 28.24
C GLY A 439 -16.59 -0.10 27.45
N ALA A 440 -17.35 -1.10 27.87
CA ALA A 440 -17.44 -2.47 27.37
C ALA A 440 -16.82 -2.69 25.97
N GLN A 441 -15.92 -3.67 25.88
CA GLN A 441 -15.39 -4.30 24.66
C GLN A 441 -16.49 -5.06 23.87
N GLY A 442 -17.70 -4.51 23.80
CA GLY A 442 -18.75 -5.04 22.96
C GLY A 442 -18.41 -4.81 21.48
N CYS A 443 -18.77 -5.78 20.65
CA CYS A 443 -18.74 -5.62 19.20
C CYS A 443 -19.84 -4.66 18.77
N VAL A 444 -19.55 -3.80 17.80
CA VAL A 444 -20.60 -3.10 17.05
C VAL A 444 -21.31 -4.18 16.23
N SER A 445 -22.61 -4.36 16.46
CA SER A 445 -23.35 -5.46 15.81
C SER A 445 -24.71 -5.09 15.27
N GLY A 446 -25.09 -5.70 14.15
CA GLY A 446 -26.43 -5.59 13.56
C GLY A 446 -26.79 -4.20 13.02
N VAL A 447 -25.79 -3.38 12.67
CA VAL A 447 -25.99 -2.00 12.19
C VAL A 447 -25.44 -1.80 10.78
N THR A 448 -25.97 -0.79 10.09
CA THR A 448 -25.41 -0.29 8.83
C THR A 448 -24.69 1.02 9.09
N LEU A 449 -23.41 1.09 8.75
CA LEU A 449 -22.59 2.30 8.81
C LEU A 449 -22.64 3.00 7.47
N THR A 450 -23.09 4.26 7.46
CA THR A 450 -23.20 5.10 6.27
C THR A 450 -22.37 6.39 6.36
N GLU A 451 -21.58 6.53 7.42
CA GLU A 451 -20.67 7.67 7.63
C GLU A 451 -19.24 7.17 7.91
N SER A 452 -18.26 7.96 7.50
CA SER A 452 -16.85 7.64 7.70
C SER A 452 -16.47 7.79 9.18
N VAL A 453 -15.68 6.86 9.71
CA VAL A 453 -15.32 6.83 11.14
C VAL A 453 -13.88 6.34 11.32
N THR A 454 -13.17 6.90 12.30
CA THR A 454 -11.87 6.39 12.74
C THR A 454 -12.03 5.72 14.09
N VAL A 455 -11.55 4.48 14.18
CA VAL A 455 -11.58 3.62 15.36
C VAL A 455 -10.17 3.52 15.92
N GLY A 456 -10.09 3.64 17.24
CA GLY A 456 -8.90 3.32 18.02
C GLY A 456 -9.05 3.90 19.40
N GLY A 457 -9.24 5.22 19.55
CA GLY A 457 -9.82 5.85 20.75
C GLY A 457 -9.33 5.37 22.14
N GLY A 458 -8.10 4.84 22.24
CA GLY A 458 -7.55 4.21 23.46
C GLY A 458 -8.07 2.81 23.77
N ARG A 459 -8.75 2.14 22.83
CA ARG A 459 -9.26 0.76 22.97
C ARG A 459 -8.25 -0.24 22.40
N ALA A 460 -8.11 -1.38 23.09
CA ALA A 460 -7.32 -2.51 22.62
C ALA A 460 -8.00 -3.33 21.50
N THR A 461 -9.33 -3.24 21.41
CA THR A 461 -10.12 -4.08 20.50
C THR A 461 -11.11 -3.24 19.69
N ALA A 462 -11.11 -3.45 18.37
CA ALA A 462 -12.15 -2.99 17.45
C ALA A 462 -12.87 -4.22 16.87
N CYS A 463 -14.13 -4.42 17.25
CA CYS A 463 -14.91 -5.57 16.82
C CYS A 463 -16.18 -5.15 16.08
N PHE A 464 -16.39 -5.75 14.92
CA PHE A 464 -17.59 -5.62 14.09
C PHE A 464 -18.19 -7.00 13.83
N ASP A 465 -19.47 -7.17 14.08
CA ASP A 465 -20.19 -8.42 13.84
C ASP A 465 -21.53 -8.16 13.15
N SER A 466 -21.76 -8.72 11.98
CA SER A 466 -23.00 -8.50 11.22
C SER A 466 -23.23 -7.03 10.89
N VAL A 467 -22.15 -6.31 10.54
CA VAL A 467 -22.16 -4.88 10.18
C VAL A 467 -22.12 -4.71 8.67
N VAL A 468 -22.95 -3.81 8.15
CA VAL A 468 -22.94 -3.42 6.73
C VAL A 468 -22.29 -2.05 6.59
N PHE A 469 -21.16 -1.96 5.90
CA PHE A 469 -20.55 -0.69 5.51
C PHE A 469 -21.16 -0.27 4.18
N GLY A 470 -22.07 0.71 4.21
CA GLY A 470 -22.88 1.10 3.05
C GLY A 470 -22.48 2.45 2.47
N GLY A 471 -22.14 2.46 1.19
CA GLY A 471 -21.79 3.67 0.44
C GLY A 471 -20.29 3.98 0.43
N PRO A 472 -19.88 5.09 -0.20
CA PRO A 472 -18.46 5.43 -0.43
C PRO A 472 -17.80 6.02 0.82
N ILE A 473 -17.87 5.30 1.94
CA ILE A 473 -17.34 5.71 3.24
C ILE A 473 -15.97 5.10 3.52
N ILE A 474 -15.24 5.71 4.45
CA ILE A 474 -13.96 5.20 4.95
C ILE A 474 -14.10 4.89 6.43
N VAL A 475 -13.93 3.61 6.77
CA VAL A 475 -13.76 3.15 8.15
C VAL A 475 -12.28 2.89 8.37
N ALA A 476 -11.63 3.73 9.17
CA ALA A 476 -10.22 3.59 9.48
C ALA A 476 -10.04 2.98 10.88
N VAL A 477 -9.21 1.95 11.00
CA VAL A 477 -8.67 1.48 12.27
C VAL A 477 -7.21 1.89 12.33
N ASP A 478 -6.96 3.02 13.01
CA ASP A 478 -5.62 3.56 13.18
C ASP A 478 -4.98 2.95 14.43
N LEU A 479 -4.00 2.07 14.21
CA LEU A 479 -3.31 1.36 15.28
C LEU A 479 -2.60 2.31 16.25
N ARG A 480 -2.20 3.52 15.79
CA ARG A 480 -1.56 4.52 16.66
C ARG A 480 -2.49 5.06 17.72
N SER A 481 -3.80 5.02 17.47
CA SER A 481 -4.82 5.52 18.38
C SER A 481 -5.38 4.44 19.30
N MET A 482 -4.92 3.19 19.17
CA MET A 482 -5.31 2.06 20.03
C MET A 482 -4.49 2.00 21.33
N ASP A 483 -4.89 1.13 22.26
CA ASP A 483 -4.20 0.98 23.54
C ASP A 483 -2.86 0.23 23.43
N VAL A 484 -1.75 0.96 23.32
CA VAL A 484 -0.38 0.40 23.21
C VAL A 484 0.05 -0.37 24.46
N PHE A 485 -0.64 -0.20 25.58
CA PHE A 485 -0.32 -0.87 26.84
C PHE A 485 -1.14 -2.13 27.08
N ALA A 486 -2.06 -2.45 26.16
CA ALA A 486 -2.69 -3.76 26.12
C ALA A 486 -1.67 -4.85 25.77
N ASP A 487 -2.00 -6.09 26.15
CA ASP A 487 -1.18 -7.26 25.79
C ASP A 487 -1.18 -7.50 24.28
N ALA A 488 -2.32 -7.24 23.62
CA ALA A 488 -2.54 -7.40 22.19
C ALA A 488 -3.54 -6.37 21.66
N LEU A 489 -3.38 -5.98 20.40
CA LEU A 489 -4.41 -5.25 19.66
C LEU A 489 -5.24 -6.23 18.84
N ASN A 490 -6.57 -6.07 18.86
CA ASN A 490 -7.48 -6.96 18.16
C ASN A 490 -8.38 -6.18 17.20
N VAL A 491 -8.43 -6.61 15.94
CA VAL A 491 -9.42 -6.16 14.96
C VAL A 491 -10.16 -7.37 14.43
N THR A 492 -11.46 -7.44 14.70
CA THR A 492 -12.28 -8.60 14.29
C THR A 492 -13.48 -8.17 13.48
N LEU A 493 -13.63 -8.75 12.29
CA LEU A 493 -14.81 -8.62 11.45
C LEU A 493 -15.44 -10.00 11.27
N ARG A 494 -16.72 -10.13 11.65
CA ARG A 494 -17.51 -11.35 11.48
C ARG A 494 -18.80 -11.04 10.75
N HIS A 495 -19.15 -11.84 9.74
CA HIS A 495 -20.42 -11.68 9.00
C HIS A 495 -20.65 -10.26 8.45
N CYS A 496 -19.58 -9.53 8.13
CA CYS A 496 -19.65 -8.15 7.71
C CYS A 496 -19.81 -8.03 6.19
N VAL A 497 -20.48 -6.97 5.74
CA VAL A 497 -20.66 -6.67 4.31
C VAL A 497 -20.08 -5.30 3.99
N LEU A 498 -19.17 -5.19 3.02
CA LEU A 498 -18.72 -3.92 2.47
C LEU A 498 -19.44 -3.68 1.14
N ALA A 499 -20.24 -2.63 1.04
CA ALA A 499 -21.10 -2.39 -0.12
C ALA A 499 -21.00 -0.95 -0.64
N GLY A 500 -21.12 -0.79 -1.95
CA GLY A 500 -21.30 0.53 -2.58
C GLY A 500 -20.08 1.44 -2.49
N GLY A 501 -18.86 0.88 -2.60
CA GLY A 501 -17.63 1.67 -2.58
C GLY A 501 -16.98 1.84 -1.21
N ALA A 502 -17.51 1.20 -0.16
CA ALA A 502 -16.98 1.33 1.20
C ALA A 502 -15.54 0.83 1.32
N GLN A 503 -14.72 1.55 2.08
CA GLN A 503 -13.32 1.22 2.34
C GLN A 503 -13.06 0.97 3.82
N LEU A 504 -12.51 -0.19 4.15
CA LEU A 504 -11.98 -0.48 5.48
C LEU A 504 -10.46 -0.36 5.45
N ARG A 505 -9.90 0.61 6.17
CA ARG A 505 -8.45 0.84 6.22
C ARG A 505 -7.91 0.46 7.59
N ILE A 506 -6.98 -0.47 7.67
CA ILE A 506 -6.38 -0.93 8.94
C ILE A 506 -4.87 -0.74 8.86
N GLY A 507 -4.27 -0.18 9.91
CA GLY A 507 -2.81 -0.06 10.02
C GLY A 507 -2.34 1.36 10.31
N GLY A 508 -1.33 1.82 9.58
CA GLY A 508 -0.82 3.19 9.63
C GLY A 508 0.51 3.35 10.37
N LEU A 509 1.22 2.26 10.69
CA LEU A 509 2.47 2.32 11.44
C LEU A 509 3.70 2.44 10.53
N SER A 510 4.69 3.19 11.00
CA SER A 510 6.06 3.07 10.48
C SER A 510 6.71 1.79 11.01
N GLU A 511 7.78 1.28 10.37
CA GLU A 511 8.52 0.11 10.89
C GLU A 511 8.99 0.33 12.33
N SER A 512 9.54 1.51 12.61
CA SER A 512 10.08 1.82 13.93
C SER A 512 8.96 1.89 14.97
N THR A 513 7.82 2.50 14.65
CA THR A 513 6.65 2.52 15.56
C THR A 513 6.08 1.11 15.75
N ALA A 514 6.03 0.28 14.70
CA ALA A 514 5.52 -1.09 14.78
C ALA A 514 6.28 -1.97 15.79
N ARG A 515 7.58 -1.71 16.00
CA ARG A 515 8.39 -2.42 17.02
C ARG A 515 8.04 -2.03 18.47
N LEU A 516 7.42 -0.87 18.69
CA LEU A 516 6.93 -0.42 20.00
C LEU A 516 5.56 -1.03 20.34
N MET A 517 4.78 -1.35 19.32
CA MET A 517 3.41 -1.77 19.47
C MET A 517 3.31 -3.19 20.03
N PRO A 518 2.28 -3.50 20.86
CA PRO A 518 1.96 -4.88 21.16
C PRO A 518 1.56 -5.63 19.87
N HIS A 519 1.64 -6.95 19.92
CA HIS A 519 1.28 -7.78 18.78
C HIS A 519 -0.17 -7.54 18.35
N PHE A 520 -0.40 -7.60 17.04
CA PHE A 520 -1.66 -7.22 16.43
C PHE A 520 -2.34 -8.43 15.79
N LEU A 521 -3.62 -8.61 16.09
CA LEU A 521 -4.42 -9.73 15.62
C LEU A 521 -5.60 -9.21 14.80
N VAL A 522 -5.54 -9.41 13.49
CA VAL A 522 -6.66 -9.15 12.57
C VAL A 522 -7.33 -10.46 12.23
N LYS A 523 -8.64 -10.56 12.46
CA LYS A 523 -9.44 -11.71 12.08
C LYS A 523 -10.69 -11.28 11.33
N MET A 524 -10.68 -11.52 10.03
CA MET A 524 -11.77 -11.26 9.11
C MET A 524 -12.34 -12.60 8.66
N THR A 525 -13.55 -12.92 9.09
CA THR A 525 -14.21 -14.21 8.80
C THR A 525 -15.63 -13.98 8.30
N ASN A 526 -16.03 -14.69 7.24
CA ASN A 526 -17.36 -14.51 6.64
C ASN A 526 -17.59 -13.05 6.22
N VAL A 527 -16.60 -12.44 5.55
CA VAL A 527 -16.70 -11.08 5.03
C VAL A 527 -17.12 -11.12 3.56
N THR A 528 -18.16 -10.37 3.22
CA THR A 528 -18.63 -10.23 1.84
C THR A 528 -18.34 -8.80 1.37
N SER A 529 -17.67 -8.64 0.23
CA SER A 529 -17.50 -7.34 -0.41
C SER A 529 -18.26 -7.30 -1.73
N LEU A 530 -19.10 -6.28 -1.90
CA LEU A 530 -19.83 -5.92 -3.12
C LEU A 530 -19.44 -4.50 -3.51
N GLU A 531 -18.35 -4.38 -4.26
CA GLU A 531 -17.71 -3.10 -4.62
C GLU A 531 -17.02 -2.39 -3.45
N GLY A 532 -16.73 -3.09 -2.36
CA GLY A 532 -15.94 -2.57 -1.24
C GLY A 532 -14.47 -2.96 -1.31
N THR A 533 -13.62 -2.23 -0.59
CA THR A 533 -12.17 -2.45 -0.58
C THR A 533 -11.65 -2.54 0.85
N ILE A 534 -10.85 -3.56 1.13
CA ILE A 534 -10.08 -3.67 2.38
C ILE A 534 -8.66 -3.17 2.09
N VAL A 535 -8.15 -2.26 2.91
CA VAL A 535 -6.81 -1.69 2.78
C VAL A 535 -6.02 -1.99 4.04
N LEU A 536 -4.92 -2.71 3.91
CA LEU A 536 -3.93 -2.89 4.96
C LEU A 536 -2.73 -2.01 4.61
N HIS A 537 -2.23 -1.23 5.56
CA HIS A 537 -1.16 -0.29 5.26
C HIS A 537 -0.15 -0.10 6.41
N GLY A 538 1.11 0.13 6.03
CA GLY A 538 2.23 0.29 6.96
C GLY A 538 2.74 -1.02 7.57
N ALA A 539 3.68 -0.90 8.49
CA ALA A 539 4.32 -2.06 9.12
C ALA A 539 3.42 -2.73 10.16
N MET A 540 3.36 -4.05 10.15
CA MET A 540 2.68 -4.83 11.17
C MET A 540 3.57 -4.96 12.42
N PRO A 541 3.01 -4.84 13.63
CA PRO A 541 3.77 -5.07 14.86
C PRO A 541 4.41 -6.45 14.90
N LEU A 542 5.46 -6.61 15.71
CA LEU A 542 6.12 -7.90 15.87
C LEU A 542 5.14 -8.97 16.39
N HIS A 543 5.30 -10.20 15.89
CA HIS A 543 4.50 -11.37 16.31
C HIS A 543 3.00 -11.25 16.05
N SER A 544 2.62 -10.45 15.04
CA SER A 544 1.23 -10.23 14.65
C SER A 544 0.65 -11.38 13.81
N SER A 545 -0.67 -11.37 13.64
CA SER A 545 -1.40 -12.28 12.77
C SER A 545 -2.52 -11.56 12.04
N VAL A 546 -2.65 -11.81 10.74
CA VAL A 546 -3.71 -11.31 9.87
C VAL A 546 -4.36 -12.51 9.20
N LEU A 547 -5.63 -12.75 9.51
CA LEU A 547 -6.42 -13.85 8.95
C LEU A 547 -7.60 -13.30 8.17
N LEU A 548 -7.69 -13.64 6.88
CA LEU A 548 -8.88 -13.49 6.06
C LEU A 548 -9.38 -14.88 5.66
N ALA A 549 -10.55 -15.29 6.15
CA ALA A 549 -11.08 -16.63 5.91
C ALA A 549 -12.56 -16.65 5.55
N ASN A 550 -12.97 -17.65 4.77
CA ASN A 550 -14.38 -17.92 4.45
C ASN A 550 -15.09 -16.69 3.84
N SER A 551 -14.38 -15.91 3.01
CA SER A 551 -14.82 -14.58 2.59
C SER A 551 -14.94 -14.50 1.07
N THR A 552 -15.89 -13.69 0.59
CA THR A 552 -16.11 -13.46 -0.84
C THR A 552 -15.95 -11.97 -1.12
N LEU A 553 -14.86 -11.58 -1.75
CA LEU A 553 -14.54 -10.18 -2.00
C LEU A 553 -14.66 -9.88 -3.48
N ARG A 554 -15.65 -9.08 -3.86
CA ARG A 554 -15.88 -8.65 -5.24
C ARG A 554 -15.71 -7.15 -5.38
N ALA A 555 -14.96 -6.74 -6.40
CA ALA A 555 -14.84 -5.35 -6.80
C ALA A 555 -14.72 -5.23 -8.33
N THR A 556 -15.16 -4.09 -8.86
CA THR A 556 -15.05 -3.77 -10.29
C THR A 556 -14.46 -2.38 -10.46
N VAL A 557 -13.83 -2.13 -11.62
CA VAL A 557 -13.23 -0.81 -11.96
C VAL A 557 -14.27 0.33 -11.91
N GLY A 558 -15.54 0.02 -12.20
CA GLY A 558 -16.63 0.99 -12.15
C GLY A 558 -17.24 1.20 -10.76
N GLY A 559 -17.22 0.15 -9.91
CA GLY A 559 -17.87 0.18 -8.59
C GLY A 559 -16.94 0.60 -7.46
N SER A 560 -15.68 0.16 -7.47
CA SER A 560 -14.71 0.54 -6.44
C SER A 560 -14.47 2.05 -6.42
N GLN A 561 -14.35 2.60 -5.22
CA GLN A 561 -14.00 4.00 -4.98
C GLN A 561 -12.56 4.16 -4.49
N TYR A 562 -11.74 3.11 -4.60
CA TYR A 562 -10.34 3.18 -4.25
C TYR A 562 -9.58 4.03 -5.28
N VAL A 563 -8.80 5.00 -4.79
CA VAL A 563 -7.93 5.84 -5.59
C VAL A 563 -6.50 5.53 -5.21
N PRO A 564 -5.62 5.16 -6.16
CA PRO A 564 -4.23 4.90 -5.87
C PRO A 564 -3.54 6.07 -5.20
N THR A 565 -2.70 5.78 -4.21
CA THR A 565 -1.96 6.80 -3.45
C THR A 565 -0.54 7.02 -3.96
N THR A 566 -0.06 6.11 -4.79
CA THR A 566 1.26 6.16 -5.42
C THR A 566 1.31 7.31 -6.42
N ARG A 567 2.31 8.17 -6.26
CA ARG A 567 2.46 9.40 -7.07
C ARG A 567 2.55 9.08 -8.56
N GLY A 568 1.84 9.85 -9.39
CA GLY A 568 1.79 9.67 -10.84
C GLY A 568 0.81 8.60 -11.31
N HIS A 569 0.20 7.86 -10.37
CA HIS A 569 -0.78 6.83 -10.67
C HIS A 569 -2.19 7.19 -10.18
N GLU A 570 -2.40 8.41 -9.67
CA GLU A 570 -3.68 8.86 -9.11
C GLU A 570 -4.81 8.87 -10.15
N GLY A 571 -4.47 8.97 -11.44
CA GLY A 571 -5.42 8.97 -12.55
C GLY A 571 -5.88 7.58 -13.01
N PHE A 572 -5.23 6.50 -12.57
CA PHE A 572 -5.63 5.15 -12.97
C PHE A 572 -6.77 4.65 -12.10
N ARG A 573 -7.81 4.11 -12.75
CA ARG A 573 -8.92 3.45 -12.06
C ARG A 573 -8.72 1.94 -12.06
N TYR A 574 -8.62 1.38 -10.86
CA TYR A 574 -8.61 -0.06 -10.61
C TYR A 574 -9.79 -0.41 -9.73
N GLY A 575 -10.24 -1.68 -9.80
CA GLY A 575 -11.30 -2.21 -8.94
C GLY A 575 -10.81 -3.17 -7.86
N PRO A 576 -9.94 -2.78 -6.90
CA PRO A 576 -9.35 -3.73 -5.97
C PRO A 576 -10.32 -4.13 -4.86
N ALA A 577 -10.32 -5.43 -4.56
CA ALA A 577 -11.00 -5.99 -3.40
C ALA A 577 -10.13 -5.88 -2.14
N LEU A 578 -8.82 -6.08 -2.30
CA LEU A 578 -7.81 -5.95 -1.25
C LEU A 578 -6.67 -5.05 -1.73
N VAL A 579 -6.18 -4.18 -0.84
CA VAL A 579 -5.01 -3.33 -1.09
C VAL A 579 -4.00 -3.54 0.03
N LEU A 580 -2.74 -3.77 -0.35
CA LEU A 580 -1.59 -3.83 0.55
C LEU A 580 -0.67 -2.65 0.24
N ASP A 581 -0.67 -1.67 1.13
CA ASP A 581 -0.04 -0.38 0.89
C ASP A 581 1.14 -0.13 1.86
N GLY A 582 2.37 -0.31 1.37
CA GLY A 582 3.59 -0.21 2.15
C GLY A 582 3.63 -1.22 3.29
N VAL A 583 3.02 -2.40 3.08
CA VAL A 583 2.89 -3.41 4.13
C VAL A 583 4.24 -4.09 4.35
N LEU A 584 4.70 -4.04 5.60
CA LEU A 584 5.89 -4.75 6.05
C LEU A 584 5.50 -5.71 7.18
N LEU A 585 5.63 -7.00 6.91
CA LEU A 585 5.40 -8.06 7.88
C LEU A 585 6.68 -8.27 8.70
N LEU A 586 6.58 -8.17 10.03
CA LEU A 586 7.67 -8.38 10.98
C LEU A 586 7.30 -9.52 11.93
N SER A 587 7.89 -10.70 11.73
CA SER A 587 7.47 -11.93 12.43
C SER A 587 5.95 -12.13 12.43
N THR A 588 5.30 -11.76 11.32
CA THR A 588 3.85 -11.69 11.21
C THR A 588 3.34 -12.83 10.33
N ARG A 589 2.20 -13.42 10.71
CA ARG A 589 1.50 -14.44 9.90
C ARG A 589 0.34 -13.79 9.17
N PHE A 590 0.46 -13.62 7.85
CA PHE A 590 -0.63 -13.21 6.99
C PHE A 590 -1.18 -14.44 6.27
N VAL A 591 -2.45 -14.75 6.50
CA VAL A 591 -3.12 -15.94 5.97
C VAL A 591 -4.44 -15.56 5.34
N MET A 592 -4.56 -15.86 4.05
CA MET A 592 -5.83 -15.87 3.33
C MET A 592 -6.22 -17.31 3.03
N THR A 593 -7.44 -17.71 3.36
CA THR A 593 -7.88 -19.09 3.11
C THR A 593 -9.37 -19.26 2.86
N ARG A 594 -9.76 -20.30 2.12
CA ARG A 594 -11.18 -20.62 1.83
C ARG A 594 -11.97 -19.40 1.36
N SER A 595 -11.36 -18.60 0.50
CA SER A 595 -11.87 -17.28 0.14
C SER A 595 -11.81 -17.07 -1.36
N THR A 596 -12.78 -16.33 -1.88
CA THR A 596 -12.91 -16.03 -3.29
C THR A 596 -12.73 -14.54 -3.53
N LEU A 597 -11.86 -14.18 -4.47
CA LEU A 597 -11.65 -12.79 -4.89
C LEU A 597 -12.06 -12.65 -6.36
N LEU A 598 -12.94 -11.69 -6.63
CA LEU A 598 -13.44 -11.41 -7.98
C LEU A 598 -13.17 -9.97 -8.38
N CYS A 599 -12.56 -9.79 -9.55
CA CYS A 599 -12.21 -8.49 -10.09
C CYS A 599 -12.70 -8.32 -11.54
N GLY A 600 -13.65 -7.39 -11.75
CA GLY A 600 -14.21 -7.08 -13.07
C GLY A 600 -13.78 -5.72 -13.66
N GLY A 601 -13.49 -5.68 -14.97
CA GLY A 601 -13.13 -4.47 -15.73
C GLY A 601 -11.80 -4.61 -16.49
N GLU A 602 -11.57 -3.79 -17.52
CA GLU A 602 -10.38 -3.92 -18.40
C GLU A 602 -9.03 -3.74 -17.69
N SER A 603 -9.00 -3.01 -16.57
CA SER A 603 -7.80 -2.74 -15.78
C SER A 603 -7.98 -3.19 -14.33
N CYS A 604 -8.51 -4.39 -14.13
CA CYS A 604 -8.81 -4.88 -12.78
C CYS A 604 -7.61 -5.61 -12.15
N ALA A 605 -7.35 -5.34 -10.86
CA ALA A 605 -6.40 -6.10 -10.04
C ALA A 605 -7.11 -6.51 -8.74
N ALA A 606 -7.26 -7.80 -8.48
CA ALA A 606 -8.01 -8.27 -7.31
C ALA A 606 -7.34 -7.84 -6.00
N ILE A 607 -6.02 -7.93 -5.98
CA ILE A 607 -5.13 -7.46 -4.92
C ILE A 607 -4.21 -6.40 -5.53
N LEU A 608 -4.20 -5.20 -4.96
CA LEU A 608 -3.37 -4.09 -5.40
C LEU A 608 -2.27 -3.82 -4.39
N LEU A 609 -1.05 -3.63 -4.86
CA LEU A 609 0.12 -3.39 -4.03
C LEU A 609 0.69 -2.00 -4.31
N GLU A 610 0.90 -1.22 -3.25
CA GLU A 610 1.47 0.12 -3.32
C GLU A 610 2.69 0.23 -2.41
N ARG A 611 3.66 1.08 -2.77
CA ARG A 611 4.83 1.43 -1.92
C ARG A 611 5.61 0.22 -1.37
N GLY A 612 5.63 -0.88 -2.12
CA GLY A 612 6.34 -2.12 -1.81
C GLY A 612 5.61 -3.07 -0.85
N PHE A 613 5.94 -4.37 -0.95
CA PHE A 613 5.46 -5.40 -0.03
C PHE A 613 6.63 -6.23 0.51
N GLY A 614 6.82 -6.17 1.83
CA GLY A 614 7.92 -6.82 2.52
C GLY A 614 7.44 -7.93 3.45
N VAL A 615 8.01 -9.13 3.30
CA VAL A 615 7.81 -10.28 4.20
C VAL A 615 9.14 -10.57 4.90
N ASN A 616 9.28 -10.12 6.15
CA ASN A 616 10.58 -10.09 6.84
C ASN A 616 10.56 -10.69 8.25
N VAL A 617 11.72 -11.07 8.77
CA VAL A 617 11.91 -11.56 10.16
C VAL A 617 11.05 -12.78 10.47
N SER A 618 11.27 -13.90 9.76
CA SER A 618 10.48 -15.13 9.88
C SER A 618 8.97 -14.91 9.75
N SER A 619 8.58 -13.99 8.86
CA SER A 619 7.18 -13.74 8.51
C SER A 619 6.67 -14.74 7.49
N VAL A 620 5.35 -14.80 7.39
CA VAL A 620 4.63 -15.76 6.58
C VAL A 620 3.51 -15.05 5.83
N PHE A 621 3.47 -15.18 4.51
CA PHE A 621 2.33 -14.82 3.67
C PHE A 621 1.80 -16.06 2.96
N TYR A 622 0.57 -16.48 3.28
CA TYR A 622 -0.08 -17.67 2.72
C TYR A 622 -1.40 -17.31 2.05
N MET A 623 -1.58 -17.81 0.84
CA MET A 623 -2.88 -17.97 0.20
C MET A 623 -3.14 -19.46 0.00
N ASP A 624 -4.12 -20.00 0.72
CA ASP A 624 -4.40 -21.43 0.73
C ASP A 624 -5.89 -21.70 0.48
N ASN A 625 -6.21 -22.56 -0.49
CA ASN A 625 -7.60 -22.84 -0.85
C ASN A 625 -8.36 -21.55 -1.23
N CYS A 626 -7.73 -20.72 -2.08
CA CYS A 626 -8.28 -19.49 -2.58
C CYS A 626 -8.61 -19.61 -4.08
N ALA A 627 -9.77 -19.10 -4.47
CA ALA A 627 -10.14 -18.91 -5.86
C ALA A 627 -10.04 -17.44 -6.22
N VAL A 628 -9.20 -17.08 -7.19
CA VAL A 628 -9.07 -15.69 -7.63
C VAL A 628 -9.40 -15.59 -9.11
N VAL A 629 -10.43 -14.84 -9.43
CA VAL A 629 -10.86 -14.56 -10.80
C VAL A 629 -10.74 -13.08 -11.06
N SER A 630 -9.86 -12.71 -11.97
CA SER A 630 -9.67 -11.33 -12.39
C SER A 630 -9.68 -11.25 -13.90
N ARG A 631 -10.17 -10.14 -14.46
CA ARG A 631 -10.04 -9.91 -15.90
C ARG A 631 -8.60 -9.67 -16.35
N THR A 632 -7.77 -9.05 -15.50
CA THR A 632 -6.45 -8.57 -15.90
C THR A 632 -5.34 -9.10 -15.00
N HIS A 633 -5.36 -8.75 -13.71
CA HIS A 633 -4.30 -9.11 -12.76
C HIS A 633 -4.87 -9.70 -11.46
N VAL A 634 -4.19 -10.68 -10.88
CA VAL A 634 -4.49 -11.18 -9.53
C VAL A 634 -3.87 -10.24 -8.49
N MET A 635 -2.55 -10.04 -8.57
CA MET A 635 -1.75 -9.10 -7.81
C MET A 635 -1.07 -8.12 -8.76
N TYR A 636 -1.31 -6.83 -8.59
CA TYR A 636 -0.64 -5.80 -9.38
C TYR A 636 0.05 -4.78 -8.48
N ALA A 637 1.35 -4.57 -8.68
CA ALA A 637 2.15 -3.65 -7.88
C ALA A 637 2.57 -2.43 -8.72
N PHE A 638 2.27 -1.21 -8.26
CA PHE A 638 2.69 0.02 -8.95
C PHE A 638 4.19 0.27 -8.77
N ALA A 639 5.01 -0.19 -9.72
CA ALA A 639 6.47 -0.06 -9.67
C ALA A 639 7.03 -0.40 -8.28
N SER A 640 6.42 -1.41 -7.66
CA SER A 640 6.62 -1.78 -6.26
C SER A 640 7.17 -3.19 -6.22
N ASP A 641 8.10 -3.40 -5.30
CA ASP A 641 8.88 -4.63 -5.23
C ASP A 641 8.25 -5.61 -4.24
N LEU A 642 8.45 -6.90 -4.50
CA LEU A 642 8.23 -7.97 -3.54
C LEU A 642 9.57 -8.36 -2.92
N ARG A 643 9.69 -8.23 -1.59
CA ARG A 643 10.87 -8.68 -0.87
C ARG A 643 10.52 -9.69 0.21
N VAL A 644 11.07 -10.90 0.10
CA VAL A 644 10.93 -11.96 1.10
C VAL A 644 12.31 -12.22 1.71
N SER A 645 12.48 -11.88 2.98
CA SER A 645 13.80 -11.89 3.64
C SER A 645 13.79 -12.39 5.08
N GLY A 646 14.97 -12.71 5.62
CA GLY A 646 15.15 -13.02 7.03
C GLY A 646 14.46 -14.33 7.46
N GLY A 647 14.59 -15.38 6.64
CA GLY A 647 13.98 -16.68 6.90
C GLY A 647 12.45 -16.68 6.77
N SER A 648 11.91 -15.87 5.87
CA SER A 648 10.46 -15.72 5.69
C SER A 648 9.91 -16.60 4.56
N VAL A 649 8.59 -16.74 4.50
CA VAL A 649 7.90 -17.58 3.52
C VAL A 649 6.79 -16.80 2.82
N PHE A 650 6.78 -16.83 1.49
CA PHE A 650 5.63 -16.45 0.67
C PHE A 650 5.14 -17.72 -0.05
N SER A 651 3.86 -18.06 0.14
CA SER A 651 3.33 -19.35 -0.29
C SER A 651 1.93 -19.24 -0.88
N ILE A 652 1.75 -19.81 -2.07
CA ILE A 652 0.44 -20.02 -2.69
C ILE A 652 0.21 -21.52 -2.75
N GLN A 653 -0.90 -22.00 -2.18
CA GLN A 653 -1.20 -23.43 -2.07
C GLN A 653 -2.67 -23.74 -2.38
N ASN A 654 -2.92 -24.92 -2.96
CA ASN A 654 -4.28 -25.45 -3.13
C ASN A 654 -5.25 -24.45 -3.79
N SER A 655 -4.75 -23.58 -4.66
CA SER A 655 -5.49 -22.41 -5.14
C SER A 655 -5.74 -22.50 -6.64
N SER A 656 -6.78 -21.80 -7.10
CA SER A 656 -7.16 -21.72 -8.52
C SER A 656 -7.25 -20.27 -8.95
N TRP A 657 -6.38 -19.87 -9.87
CA TRP A 657 -6.26 -18.48 -10.33
C TRP A 657 -6.58 -18.37 -11.81
N SER A 658 -7.44 -17.42 -12.16
CA SER A 658 -7.84 -17.11 -13.53
C SER A 658 -7.63 -15.63 -13.83
N ALA A 659 -6.82 -15.34 -14.85
CA ALA A 659 -6.57 -14.00 -15.38
C ALA A 659 -6.38 -14.06 -16.91
N PRO A 660 -7.48 -14.17 -17.68
CA PRO A 660 -7.45 -14.55 -19.09
C PRO A 660 -7.14 -13.38 -20.05
N SER A 661 -6.33 -12.40 -19.64
CA SER A 661 -6.02 -11.27 -20.51
C SER A 661 -5.17 -11.70 -21.72
N ILE A 662 -5.59 -11.32 -22.92
CA ILE A 662 -4.86 -11.63 -24.17
C ILE A 662 -3.75 -10.61 -24.49
N LYS A 663 -3.55 -9.60 -23.65
CA LYS A 663 -2.51 -8.58 -23.86
C LYS A 663 -1.16 -9.07 -23.35
N SER A 664 -0.12 -8.81 -24.12
CA SER A 664 1.26 -9.03 -23.69
C SER A 664 1.56 -8.23 -22.43
N TYR A 665 2.39 -8.77 -21.53
CA TYR A 665 2.81 -8.14 -20.26
C TYR A 665 1.72 -7.99 -19.19
N GLU A 666 0.56 -8.61 -19.36
CA GLU A 666 -0.48 -8.68 -18.32
C GLU A 666 -0.53 -10.10 -17.72
N GLY A 667 -0.21 -10.23 -16.43
CA GLY A 667 -0.07 -11.53 -15.75
C GLY A 667 -0.80 -11.60 -14.42
N ALA A 668 -0.74 -12.76 -13.75
CA ALA A 668 -1.36 -12.91 -12.44
C ALA A 668 -0.70 -11.99 -11.42
N CYS A 669 0.62 -12.06 -11.27
CA CYS A 669 1.40 -11.26 -10.34
C CYS A 669 2.37 -10.35 -11.09
N VAL A 670 2.25 -9.03 -10.94
CA VAL A 670 3.15 -8.05 -11.58
C VAL A 670 3.85 -7.21 -10.54
N PHE A 671 5.19 -7.26 -10.54
CA PHE A 671 6.07 -6.55 -9.62
C PHE A 671 7.15 -5.76 -10.36
N GLY A 672 7.75 -4.79 -9.67
CA GLY A 672 9.04 -4.21 -10.07
C GLY A 672 10.12 -5.28 -9.92
N ASP A 673 10.82 -5.30 -8.80
CA ASP A 673 11.78 -6.36 -8.47
C ASP A 673 11.18 -7.42 -7.54
N VAL A 674 11.60 -8.67 -7.72
CA VAL A 674 11.32 -9.78 -6.80
C VAL A 674 12.61 -10.25 -6.18
N VAL A 675 12.73 -10.11 -4.86
CA VAL A 675 13.96 -10.44 -4.11
C VAL A 675 13.68 -11.45 -3.01
N LEU A 676 14.39 -12.58 -3.07
CA LEU A 676 14.43 -13.65 -2.08
C LEU A 676 15.82 -13.69 -1.44
N ASP A 677 15.88 -13.44 -0.13
CA ASP A 677 17.16 -13.30 0.58
C ASP A 677 17.11 -13.88 2.01
N GLY A 678 18.28 -14.11 2.62
CA GLY A 678 18.41 -14.50 4.02
C GLY A 678 17.79 -15.84 4.34
N GLY A 679 17.92 -16.83 3.45
CA GLY A 679 17.38 -18.17 3.62
C GLY A 679 15.84 -18.21 3.62
N SER A 680 15.22 -17.44 2.73
CA SER A 680 13.75 -17.34 2.61
C SER A 680 13.20 -18.23 1.50
N VAL A 681 11.89 -18.44 1.47
CA VAL A 681 11.22 -19.33 0.50
C VAL A 681 10.07 -18.62 -0.22
N LEU A 682 10.03 -18.73 -1.54
CA LEU A 682 8.86 -18.43 -2.37
C LEU A 682 8.38 -19.74 -3.00
N GLN A 683 7.15 -20.16 -2.71
CA GLN A 683 6.63 -21.41 -3.23
C GLN A 683 5.20 -21.28 -3.80
N VAL A 684 4.97 -22.04 -4.86
CA VAL A 684 3.68 -22.24 -5.49
C VAL A 684 3.42 -23.75 -5.55
N VAL A 685 2.39 -24.21 -4.84
CA VAL A 685 2.17 -25.64 -4.59
C VAL A 685 0.73 -26.05 -4.87
N SER A 686 0.51 -27.20 -5.50
CA SER A 686 -0.82 -27.84 -5.64
C SER A 686 -1.90 -26.89 -6.20
N SER A 687 -1.55 -26.04 -7.17
CA SER A 687 -2.42 -24.96 -7.65
C SER A 687 -2.63 -25.00 -9.16
N ASN A 688 -3.76 -24.45 -9.62
CA ASN A 688 -4.13 -24.39 -11.04
C ASN A 688 -4.13 -22.92 -11.52
N PHE A 689 -3.44 -22.65 -12.63
CA PHE A 689 -3.29 -21.31 -13.17
C PHE A 689 -3.78 -21.24 -14.61
N ARG A 690 -4.82 -20.42 -14.85
CA ARG A 690 -5.40 -20.15 -16.17
C ARG A 690 -5.22 -18.70 -16.54
N LEU A 691 -4.11 -18.41 -17.19
CA LEU A 691 -3.61 -17.07 -17.37
C LEU A 691 -3.36 -16.82 -18.87
N GLY A 692 -3.39 -15.55 -19.24
CA GLY A 692 -2.99 -15.14 -20.57
C GLY A 692 -1.48 -15.22 -20.78
N PHE A 693 -0.77 -14.23 -20.24
CA PHE A 693 0.66 -14.06 -20.52
C PHE A 693 1.57 -14.74 -19.49
N ALA A 694 1.45 -14.42 -18.20
CA ALA A 694 2.37 -14.96 -17.19
C ALA A 694 1.77 -15.15 -15.79
N MET A 695 2.31 -16.08 -14.99
CA MET A 695 2.00 -16.19 -13.56
C MET A 695 2.72 -15.11 -12.75
N LEU A 696 4.03 -14.97 -12.91
CA LEU A 696 4.83 -13.93 -12.29
C LEU A 696 5.52 -13.08 -13.37
N ILE A 697 5.35 -11.77 -13.29
CA ILE A 697 6.07 -10.77 -14.10
C ILE A 697 6.90 -9.91 -13.15
N ALA A 698 8.19 -9.78 -13.44
CA ALA A 698 9.09 -8.90 -12.72
C ALA A 698 10.10 -8.25 -13.68
N GLU A 699 10.60 -7.07 -13.31
CA GLU A 699 11.76 -6.45 -13.95
C GLU A 699 13.03 -7.26 -13.68
N THR A 700 13.26 -7.63 -12.41
CA THR A 700 14.33 -8.55 -12.01
C THR A 700 13.87 -9.59 -10.99
N LEU A 701 14.53 -10.76 -10.99
CA LEU A 701 14.33 -11.84 -10.04
C LEU A 701 15.66 -12.23 -9.42
N ILE A 702 15.84 -11.93 -8.13
CA ILE A 702 17.07 -12.19 -7.40
C ILE A 702 16.79 -13.19 -6.28
N VAL A 703 17.47 -14.34 -6.31
CA VAL A 703 17.40 -15.38 -5.27
C VAL A 703 18.79 -15.60 -4.70
N THR A 704 18.99 -15.18 -3.45
CA THR A 704 20.32 -15.08 -2.82
C THR A 704 20.26 -15.51 -1.34
N GLY A 705 21.40 -15.57 -0.67
CA GLY A 705 21.46 -15.90 0.76
C GLY A 705 20.98 -17.32 1.09
N GLY A 706 21.12 -18.27 0.17
CA GLY A 706 20.65 -19.66 0.34
C GLY A 706 19.13 -19.79 0.35
N SER A 707 18.43 -18.92 -0.39
CA SER A 707 16.97 -18.92 -0.51
C SER A 707 16.47 -19.96 -1.52
N TRP A 708 15.16 -20.24 -1.51
CA TRP A 708 14.55 -21.31 -2.30
C TRP A 708 13.30 -20.84 -3.06
N LEU A 709 13.30 -21.06 -4.37
CA LEU A 709 12.15 -20.84 -5.24
C LEU A 709 11.56 -22.19 -5.67
N VAL A 710 10.25 -22.41 -5.46
CA VAL A 710 9.63 -23.72 -5.67
C VAL A 710 8.34 -23.63 -6.46
N HIS A 711 8.22 -24.45 -7.50
CA HIS A 711 6.96 -24.73 -8.19
C HIS A 711 6.72 -26.24 -8.13
N ARG A 712 5.71 -26.66 -7.38
CA ARG A 712 5.41 -28.07 -7.14
C ARG A 712 3.94 -28.43 -7.37
N ASN A 713 3.66 -29.55 -8.03
CA ASN A 713 2.29 -30.08 -8.18
C ASN A 713 1.31 -29.09 -8.81
N ASN A 714 1.75 -28.22 -9.74
CA ASN A 714 0.88 -27.22 -10.35
C ASN A 714 0.47 -27.59 -11.78
N GLU A 715 -0.68 -27.07 -12.20
CA GLU A 715 -1.06 -27.04 -13.61
C GLU A 715 -0.96 -25.60 -14.14
N PHE A 716 -0.16 -25.40 -15.17
CA PHE A 716 0.04 -24.09 -15.80
C PHE A 716 -0.56 -24.06 -17.21
N ARG A 717 -1.57 -23.20 -17.38
CA ARG A 717 -2.18 -22.81 -18.66
C ARG A 717 -1.91 -21.32 -18.88
N THR A 718 -0.77 -21.00 -19.48
CA THR A 718 -0.23 -19.64 -19.61
C THR A 718 0.85 -19.62 -20.69
N ALA A 719 1.29 -18.46 -21.18
CA ALA A 719 2.48 -18.42 -22.03
C ALA A 719 3.78 -18.63 -21.22
N TYR A 720 3.88 -17.98 -20.05
CA TYR A 720 5.03 -18.06 -19.15
C TYR A 720 4.62 -18.35 -17.70
N VAL A 721 5.42 -19.12 -16.96
CA VAL A 721 5.28 -19.19 -15.49
C VAL A 721 5.97 -17.98 -14.87
N VAL A 722 7.23 -17.74 -15.20
CA VAL A 722 8.03 -16.61 -14.69
C VAL A 722 8.59 -15.79 -15.84
N TYR A 723 7.97 -14.65 -16.14
CA TYR A 723 8.46 -13.70 -17.12
C TYR A 723 9.32 -12.63 -16.45
N VAL A 724 10.58 -12.54 -16.85
CA VAL A 724 11.48 -11.47 -16.42
C VAL A 724 11.79 -10.57 -17.62
N ALA A 725 11.50 -9.27 -17.48
CA ALA A 725 11.58 -8.32 -18.58
C ALA A 725 13.03 -8.02 -19.00
N LYS A 726 13.95 -7.98 -18.03
CA LYS A 726 15.36 -7.72 -18.27
C LYS A 726 16.09 -8.99 -18.70
N GLU A 727 16.81 -8.93 -19.83
CA GLU A 727 17.52 -10.07 -20.45
C GLU A 727 18.52 -10.79 -19.51
N ASN A 728 19.12 -10.05 -18.56
CA ASN A 728 19.99 -10.59 -17.50
C ASN A 728 19.42 -10.33 -16.09
N GLY A 729 18.10 -10.22 -15.98
CA GLY A 729 17.40 -9.85 -14.75
C GLY A 729 17.26 -10.97 -13.73
N VAL A 730 17.55 -12.22 -14.11
CA VAL A 730 17.48 -13.38 -13.22
C VAL A 730 18.86 -13.69 -12.65
N ALA A 731 18.99 -13.68 -11.33
CA ALA A 731 20.25 -13.98 -10.64
C ALA A 731 20.05 -14.91 -9.45
N PHE A 732 20.70 -16.07 -9.48
CA PHE A 732 20.80 -16.99 -8.35
C PHE A 732 22.21 -16.97 -7.79
N ARG A 733 22.35 -16.70 -6.49
CA ARG A 733 23.62 -16.55 -5.77
C ARG A 733 23.62 -17.34 -4.48
N ASP A 734 24.79 -17.45 -3.85
CA ASP A 734 24.97 -18.03 -2.50
C ASP A 734 24.35 -19.42 -2.31
N ARG A 735 24.46 -20.28 -3.34
CA ARG A 735 23.86 -21.63 -3.40
C ARG A 735 22.34 -21.64 -3.23
N SER A 736 21.65 -20.60 -3.69
CA SER A 736 20.19 -20.57 -3.75
C SER A 736 19.66 -21.51 -4.83
N VAL A 737 18.47 -22.06 -4.60
CA VAL A 737 17.93 -23.18 -5.39
C VAL A 737 16.60 -22.82 -6.04
N TRP A 738 16.37 -23.32 -7.26
CA TRP A 738 15.06 -23.35 -7.91
C TRP A 738 14.62 -24.80 -8.16
N SER A 739 13.49 -25.20 -7.59
CA SER A 739 12.91 -26.53 -7.79
C SER A 739 11.63 -26.45 -8.64
N ILE A 740 11.57 -27.24 -9.70
CA ILE A 740 10.42 -27.39 -10.61
C ILE A 740 10.02 -28.86 -10.60
N LEU A 741 8.98 -29.20 -9.84
CA LEU A 741 8.66 -30.58 -9.48
C LEU A 741 7.20 -30.91 -9.79
N ASP A 742 6.92 -32.01 -10.48
CA ASP A 742 5.58 -32.57 -10.62
C ASP A 742 4.54 -31.58 -11.22
N ASN A 743 4.97 -30.69 -12.12
CA ASN A 743 4.08 -29.72 -12.76
C ASN A 743 3.64 -30.17 -14.15
N ASN A 744 2.42 -29.79 -14.54
CA ASN A 744 1.87 -30.02 -15.87
C ASN A 744 1.75 -28.70 -16.63
N PHE A 745 2.43 -28.61 -17.78
CA PHE A 745 2.47 -27.46 -18.67
C PHE A 745 1.58 -27.75 -19.89
N THR A 746 0.51 -26.97 -20.03
CA THR A 746 -0.50 -27.16 -21.08
C THR A 746 -0.69 -25.89 -21.90
N TYR A 747 -1.61 -25.90 -22.87
CA TYR A 747 -1.90 -24.71 -23.68
C TYR A 747 -2.43 -23.56 -22.82
N GLY A 748 -1.94 -22.35 -23.11
CA GLY A 748 -2.48 -21.10 -22.57
C GLY A 748 -3.29 -20.35 -23.61
N LEU A 749 -4.09 -19.36 -23.17
CA LEU A 749 -4.91 -18.54 -24.07
C LEU A 749 -4.09 -17.74 -25.11
N TYR A 750 -2.89 -17.32 -24.72
CA TYR A 750 -2.02 -16.46 -25.53
C TYR A 750 -1.15 -17.25 -26.54
N SER A 751 -0.84 -18.51 -26.25
CA SER A 751 0.11 -19.29 -27.06
C SER A 751 -0.54 -20.50 -27.71
N SER A 752 -0.30 -20.68 -29.01
CA SER A 752 -0.55 -21.95 -29.71
C SER A 752 0.48 -23.04 -29.35
N THR A 753 1.46 -22.71 -28.50
CA THR A 753 2.40 -23.66 -27.89
C THR A 753 2.06 -23.89 -26.42
N HIS A 754 2.68 -24.90 -25.83
CA HIS A 754 2.65 -25.14 -24.39
C HIS A 754 3.29 -23.99 -23.58
N ALA A 755 2.93 -23.92 -22.30
CA ALA A 755 3.49 -22.98 -21.34
C ALA A 755 5.01 -23.15 -21.18
N GLN A 756 5.74 -22.03 -21.21
CA GLN A 756 7.17 -21.98 -20.91
C GLN A 756 7.39 -21.67 -19.43
N MET A 757 8.44 -22.21 -18.82
CA MET A 757 8.73 -21.89 -17.42
C MET A 757 9.19 -20.44 -17.28
N THR A 758 9.95 -19.93 -18.26
CA THR A 758 10.53 -18.59 -18.18
C THR A 758 10.75 -17.93 -19.53
N SER A 759 10.89 -16.60 -19.54
CA SER A 759 11.30 -15.83 -20.71
C SER A 759 12.75 -16.12 -21.09
N ASN A 760 13.21 -15.68 -22.26
CA ASN A 760 14.62 -15.81 -22.63
C ASN A 760 15.49 -14.97 -21.68
N TRP A 761 16.36 -15.63 -20.92
CA TRP A 761 17.36 -14.97 -20.10
C TRP A 761 18.68 -15.74 -20.13
N LEU A 762 19.78 -14.99 -20.03
CA LEU A 762 21.09 -15.55 -19.77
C LEU A 762 21.50 -15.12 -18.35
N PRO A 763 21.87 -16.06 -17.46
CA PRO A 763 22.40 -15.69 -16.16
C PRO A 763 23.62 -14.78 -16.33
N PRO A 764 23.77 -13.74 -15.48
CA PRO A 764 25.02 -13.01 -15.38
C PRO A 764 26.21 -13.98 -15.26
N SER A 765 27.33 -13.68 -15.93
CA SER A 765 28.46 -14.61 -16.08
C SER A 765 29.04 -15.14 -14.76
N ASP A 766 28.88 -14.38 -13.68
CA ASP A 766 29.28 -14.67 -12.30
C ASP A 766 28.29 -15.55 -11.53
N THR A 767 27.13 -15.87 -12.11
CA THR A 767 26.09 -16.70 -11.49
C THR A 767 26.07 -18.12 -12.06
N ARG A 768 25.75 -19.07 -11.20
CA ARG A 768 25.55 -20.49 -11.52
C ARG A 768 24.28 -20.95 -10.80
N PRO A 769 23.10 -20.75 -11.40
CA PRO A 769 21.83 -21.15 -10.79
C PRO A 769 21.82 -22.68 -10.56
N ILE A 770 21.34 -23.09 -9.38
CA ILE A 770 21.12 -24.50 -9.06
C ILE A 770 19.64 -24.78 -9.29
N ILE A 771 19.32 -25.53 -10.35
CA ILE A 771 17.95 -25.81 -10.76
C ILE A 771 17.72 -27.32 -10.78
N TYR A 772 16.65 -27.79 -10.14
CA TYR A 772 16.19 -29.18 -10.21
C TYR A 772 14.87 -29.28 -10.96
N GLY A 773 14.81 -30.25 -11.88
CA GLY A 773 13.60 -30.60 -12.61
C GLY A 773 13.25 -32.06 -12.34
N MET A 774 12.01 -32.35 -11.93
CA MET A 774 11.56 -33.72 -11.66
C MET A 774 10.10 -33.90 -12.02
N CYS A 775 9.79 -34.99 -12.74
CA CYS A 775 8.42 -35.41 -13.06
C CYS A 775 7.50 -34.33 -13.65
N ASN A 776 8.04 -33.40 -14.42
CA ASN A 776 7.22 -32.41 -15.12
C ASN A 776 6.73 -32.97 -16.46
N GLU A 777 5.52 -32.57 -16.86
CA GLU A 777 4.92 -32.96 -18.13
C GLU A 777 4.61 -31.71 -18.97
N VAL A 778 4.87 -31.80 -20.27
CA VAL A 778 4.44 -30.85 -21.29
C VAL A 778 3.46 -31.58 -22.18
N MET A 779 2.21 -31.10 -22.23
CA MET A 779 1.16 -31.69 -23.08
C MET A 779 0.97 -33.20 -22.85
N GLY A 780 1.04 -33.64 -21.59
CA GLY A 780 0.93 -35.06 -21.20
C GLY A 780 2.15 -35.92 -21.56
N SER A 781 3.26 -35.31 -22.00
CA SER A 781 4.53 -35.99 -22.27
C SER A 781 5.59 -35.56 -21.25
N PRO A 782 6.39 -36.48 -20.69
CA PRO A 782 7.45 -36.12 -19.73
C PRO A 782 8.51 -35.18 -20.32
N VAL A 783 8.92 -34.16 -19.55
CA VAL A 783 9.98 -33.23 -19.94
C VAL A 783 11.36 -33.88 -19.79
N THR A 784 12.03 -34.10 -20.91
CA THR A 784 13.40 -34.66 -20.96
C THR A 784 14.49 -33.61 -21.13
N ASP A 785 14.20 -32.53 -21.86
CA ASP A 785 15.08 -31.37 -22.02
C ASP A 785 14.35 -30.10 -21.57
N TYR A 786 14.78 -29.53 -20.44
CA TYR A 786 14.20 -28.31 -19.87
C TYR A 786 14.58 -27.05 -20.64
N ARG A 787 15.66 -27.08 -21.44
CA ARG A 787 16.08 -25.92 -22.23
C ARG A 787 15.14 -25.70 -23.41
N GLU A 788 14.95 -26.73 -24.21
CA GLU A 788 14.03 -26.69 -25.35
C GLU A 788 12.56 -26.79 -24.89
N GLY A 789 12.27 -27.66 -23.92
CA GLY A 789 10.91 -27.95 -23.47
C GLY A 789 10.28 -26.85 -22.63
N LEU A 790 11.05 -26.14 -21.81
CA LEU A 790 10.52 -25.13 -20.85
C LEU A 790 11.25 -23.79 -20.91
N ASN A 791 12.09 -23.58 -21.92
CA ASN A 791 12.83 -22.34 -22.17
C ASN A 791 13.77 -21.91 -21.04
N ILE A 792 14.38 -22.87 -20.34
CA ILE A 792 15.35 -22.56 -19.27
C ILE A 792 16.74 -22.46 -19.89
N GLY A 793 17.27 -21.23 -20.02
CA GLY A 793 18.55 -20.94 -20.69
C GLY A 793 19.84 -21.46 -20.01
N THR A 794 19.73 -22.29 -18.98
CA THR A 794 20.84 -22.80 -18.16
C THR A 794 20.67 -24.30 -17.87
N PRO A 795 21.73 -25.07 -17.56
CA PRO A 795 21.60 -26.48 -17.23
C PRO A 795 20.65 -26.72 -16.04
N VAL A 796 19.78 -27.72 -16.17
CA VAL A 796 18.88 -28.21 -15.11
C VAL A 796 19.32 -29.62 -14.73
N THR A 797 19.39 -29.90 -13.43
CA THR A 797 19.60 -31.25 -12.91
C THR A 797 18.29 -32.01 -12.98
N VAL A 798 18.15 -32.87 -13.99
CA VAL A 798 16.94 -33.69 -14.18
C VAL A 798 17.01 -34.92 -13.28
N LEU A 799 15.96 -35.11 -12.47
CA LEU A 799 15.79 -36.25 -11.57
C LEU A 799 14.67 -37.15 -12.07
N ASP A 800 14.78 -38.46 -11.82
CA ASP A 800 13.71 -39.42 -12.09
C ASP A 800 12.48 -39.12 -11.22
N CYS A 801 11.28 -39.40 -11.74
CA CYS A 801 10.04 -39.30 -10.96
C CYS A 801 10.15 -40.10 -9.65
N GLY A 802 9.85 -39.47 -8.52
CA GLY A 802 9.95 -40.08 -7.19
C GLY A 802 11.36 -40.06 -6.58
N ALA A 803 12.35 -39.43 -7.21
CA ALA A 803 13.62 -39.15 -6.57
C ALA A 803 13.48 -38.10 -5.45
N CYS A 804 14.18 -38.29 -4.32
CA CYS A 804 13.94 -37.47 -3.12
C CYS A 804 15.25 -36.94 -2.54
N THR A 805 15.94 -36.13 -3.34
CA THR A 805 17.16 -35.46 -2.88
C THR A 805 16.79 -34.28 -1.98
N VAL A 806 17.48 -34.15 -0.83
CA VAL A 806 17.23 -33.09 0.15
C VAL A 806 17.19 -31.71 -0.51
N GLU A 807 18.13 -31.42 -1.41
CA GLU A 807 18.28 -30.12 -2.05
C GLU A 807 17.16 -29.79 -3.05
N ALA A 808 16.53 -30.80 -3.65
CA ALA A 808 15.45 -30.60 -4.60
C ALA A 808 14.09 -30.50 -3.90
N VAL A 809 13.79 -31.39 -2.95
CA VAL A 809 12.44 -31.55 -2.39
C VAL A 809 12.23 -30.91 -1.01
N CYS A 810 13.31 -30.54 -0.31
CA CYS A 810 13.25 -29.92 1.02
C CYS A 810 13.97 -28.58 1.05
N PHE A 811 13.64 -27.73 2.02
CA PHE A 811 14.45 -26.56 2.30
C PHE A 811 15.73 -26.97 3.03
N ALA A 812 16.79 -27.25 2.26
CA ALA A 812 18.02 -27.88 2.74
C ALA A 812 18.63 -27.23 4.00
N ALA A 813 18.58 -25.90 4.13
CA ALA A 813 19.13 -25.19 5.29
C ALA A 813 18.44 -25.53 6.63
N ARG A 814 17.23 -26.11 6.57
CA ARG A 814 16.41 -26.51 7.73
C ARG A 814 16.05 -28.00 7.71
N THR A 815 16.72 -28.80 6.88
CA THR A 815 16.51 -30.25 6.80
C THR A 815 17.72 -31.00 7.37
N SER A 816 17.46 -31.99 8.22
CA SER A 816 18.50 -32.82 8.84
C SER A 816 18.77 -34.11 8.05
N SER A 817 17.73 -34.74 7.52
CA SER A 817 17.80 -35.95 6.69
C SER A 817 16.50 -36.12 5.89
N VAL A 818 16.45 -37.12 5.01
CA VAL A 818 15.22 -37.57 4.34
C VAL A 818 14.96 -39.02 4.73
N SER A 819 13.73 -39.33 5.11
CA SER A 819 13.28 -40.68 5.47
C SER A 819 12.09 -41.05 4.60
N GLY A 820 12.25 -42.03 3.71
CA GLY A 820 11.15 -42.48 2.85
C GLY A 820 10.54 -41.35 1.98
N CYS A 821 11.38 -40.42 1.49
CA CYS A 821 10.99 -39.20 0.77
C CYS A 821 10.39 -38.06 1.59
N GLU A 822 10.18 -38.24 2.89
CA GLU A 822 9.75 -37.18 3.78
C GLU A 822 10.94 -36.42 4.36
N CYS A 823 10.85 -35.08 4.42
CA CYS A 823 11.90 -34.23 4.97
C CYS A 823 11.87 -34.29 6.51
N VAL A 824 12.99 -34.67 7.14
CA VAL A 824 13.13 -34.63 8.60
C VAL A 824 13.73 -33.28 8.99
N CYS A 825 12.94 -32.41 9.61
CA CYS A 825 13.34 -31.04 9.87
C CYS A 825 14.36 -30.91 11.02
N ALA A 826 15.35 -30.04 10.81
CA ALA A 826 16.22 -29.54 11.86
C ALA A 826 15.49 -28.47 12.69
N ALA A 827 16.12 -28.00 13.77
CA ALA A 827 15.56 -26.94 14.59
C ALA A 827 15.28 -25.66 13.76
N GLY A 828 14.05 -25.16 13.88
CA GLY A 828 13.55 -24.00 13.12
C GLY A 828 13.04 -24.30 11.72
N GLY A 829 13.00 -25.58 11.31
CA GLY A 829 12.27 -26.02 10.12
C GLY A 829 10.82 -26.38 10.46
N HIS A 830 9.88 -26.02 9.58
CA HIS A 830 8.44 -26.18 9.81
C HIS A 830 7.73 -26.83 8.62
N GLY A 831 6.74 -27.68 8.91
CA GLY A 831 5.96 -28.40 7.91
C GLY A 831 6.74 -29.45 7.13
N ASP A 832 6.09 -30.06 6.14
CA ASP A 832 6.60 -31.24 5.42
C ASP A 832 7.86 -30.97 4.58
N THR A 833 8.10 -29.70 4.23
CA THR A 833 9.28 -29.27 3.44
C THR A 833 10.30 -28.49 4.27
N CYS A 834 10.14 -28.45 5.60
CA CYS A 834 11.04 -27.78 6.54
C CYS A 834 11.26 -26.28 6.28
N LEU A 835 10.19 -25.56 5.98
CA LEU A 835 10.22 -24.12 5.72
C LEU A 835 10.79 -23.32 6.92
N PRO A 836 11.45 -22.17 6.68
CA PRO A 836 12.12 -21.39 7.73
C PRO A 836 11.18 -20.63 8.67
N ALA A 837 9.88 -20.59 8.36
CA ALA A 837 8.86 -19.95 9.19
C ALA A 837 7.63 -20.87 9.34
N ALA A 838 6.91 -20.72 10.46
CA ALA A 838 5.84 -21.62 10.86
C ALA A 838 4.66 -21.64 9.86
N VAL A 839 4.33 -22.83 9.36
CA VAL A 839 3.15 -23.07 8.53
C VAL A 839 1.88 -22.90 9.37
N PRO A 840 0.83 -22.22 8.88
CA PRO A 840 -0.42 -22.08 9.63
C PRO A 840 -1.08 -23.43 9.92
N ASP A 841 -1.48 -23.66 11.17
CA ASP A 841 -2.21 -24.87 11.57
C ASP A 841 -3.63 -24.91 10.96
N GLY A 842 -4.05 -26.08 10.47
CA GLY A 842 -5.47 -26.44 10.44
C GLY A 842 -6.37 -25.64 9.48
N LEU A 843 -5.85 -25.15 8.36
CA LEU A 843 -6.69 -24.60 7.29
C LEU A 843 -7.28 -25.74 6.48
N GLY A 844 -8.10 -26.56 7.14
CA GLY A 844 -8.70 -27.75 6.53
C GLY A 844 -9.49 -27.40 5.26
N PRO A 845 -9.70 -28.39 4.38
CA PRO A 845 -10.60 -28.25 3.25
C PRO A 845 -12.01 -28.02 3.80
N LEU A 846 -12.52 -26.80 3.70
CA LEU A 846 -13.88 -26.67 3.21
C LEU A 846 -13.72 -26.60 1.70
N PRO A 847 -14.41 -27.45 0.92
CA PRO A 847 -14.41 -27.27 -0.52
C PRO A 847 -14.78 -25.81 -0.83
N LEU A 848 -14.13 -25.24 -1.84
CA LEU A 848 -14.72 -24.12 -2.58
C LEU A 848 -16.20 -24.45 -2.81
N PRO A 849 -17.11 -23.47 -2.69
CA PRO A 849 -18.56 -23.69 -2.66
C PRO A 849 -18.92 -24.82 -3.61
N ASP A 850 -19.55 -25.85 -3.02
CA ASP A 850 -19.76 -27.14 -3.67
C ASP A 850 -20.16 -26.93 -5.12
N ALA A 851 -19.55 -27.74 -5.98
CA ALA A 851 -19.95 -27.87 -7.36
C ALA A 851 -21.42 -28.37 -7.50
N GLU A 852 -22.19 -28.44 -6.42
CA GLU A 852 -23.63 -28.67 -6.41
C GLU A 852 -24.49 -27.42 -6.61
N ASP A 853 -23.93 -26.20 -6.67
CA ASP A 853 -24.69 -25.07 -7.26
C ASP A 853 -24.77 -25.27 -8.79
N THR A 854 -25.60 -26.26 -9.12
CA THR A 854 -25.79 -26.89 -10.43
C THR A 854 -26.68 -26.06 -11.33
N GLU A 855 -27.36 -25.06 -10.79
CA GLU A 855 -28.27 -24.23 -11.55
C GLU A 855 -27.47 -23.18 -12.35
N VAL A 856 -27.37 -23.41 -13.65
CA VAL A 856 -27.04 -22.36 -14.61
C VAL A 856 -28.19 -21.34 -14.55
N ARG A 857 -28.01 -20.26 -13.77
CA ARG A 857 -28.99 -19.18 -13.69
C ARG A 857 -29.10 -18.50 -15.05
N CYS A 858 -30.30 -18.54 -15.63
CA CYS A 858 -30.57 -17.92 -16.91
C CYS A 858 -30.76 -16.40 -16.75
N VAL A 859 -30.12 -15.63 -17.63
CA VAL A 859 -30.45 -14.22 -17.84
C VAL A 859 -31.66 -14.16 -18.76
N HIS A 860 -32.75 -13.56 -18.28
CA HIS A 860 -33.99 -13.42 -19.03
C HIS A 860 -34.20 -11.97 -19.46
N GLY A 861 -34.36 -11.73 -20.77
CA GLY A 861 -34.67 -10.41 -21.30
C GLY A 861 -33.50 -9.41 -21.25
N GLY A 862 -33.73 -8.23 -21.82
CA GLY A 862 -32.80 -7.11 -21.76
C GLY A 862 -31.74 -7.11 -22.86
N SER A 863 -30.81 -6.15 -22.76
CA SER A 863 -29.72 -5.95 -23.70
C SER A 863 -28.37 -5.98 -23.00
N ILE A 864 -27.40 -6.69 -23.57
CA ILE A 864 -26.03 -6.79 -23.03
C ILE A 864 -24.99 -6.49 -24.10
N SER A 865 -23.90 -5.84 -23.72
CA SER A 865 -22.76 -5.51 -24.61
C SER A 865 -21.51 -6.32 -24.29
N SER A 866 -21.47 -7.01 -23.14
CA SER A 866 -20.37 -7.87 -22.72
C SER A 866 -20.88 -8.94 -21.77
N VAL A 867 -20.24 -10.10 -21.77
CA VAL A 867 -20.45 -11.15 -20.76
C VAL A 867 -19.29 -11.11 -19.77
N ASP A 868 -19.59 -10.98 -18.48
CA ASP A 868 -18.58 -11.08 -17.42
C ASP A 868 -18.03 -12.52 -17.33
N GLY A 869 -16.80 -12.68 -16.82
CA GLY A 869 -16.25 -14.01 -16.57
C GLY A 869 -17.17 -14.78 -15.61
N PRO A 870 -17.37 -16.09 -15.81
CA PRO A 870 -18.22 -16.87 -14.93
C PRO A 870 -17.70 -16.81 -13.49
N ASP A 871 -18.60 -16.71 -12.52
CA ASP A 871 -18.23 -16.87 -11.12
C ASP A 871 -17.63 -18.29 -10.93
N PRO A 872 -16.66 -18.48 -10.00
CA PRO A 872 -16.11 -19.81 -9.72
C PRO A 872 -17.20 -20.85 -9.47
N GLY A 873 -17.06 -22.02 -10.09
CA GLY A 873 -18.03 -23.12 -9.98
C GLY A 873 -19.22 -23.02 -10.92
N VAL A 874 -19.43 -21.91 -11.64
CA VAL A 874 -20.50 -21.81 -12.65
C VAL A 874 -20.22 -22.76 -13.80
N ARG A 875 -21.15 -23.69 -14.04
CA ARG A 875 -21.02 -24.80 -15.02
C ARG A 875 -21.59 -24.50 -16.40
N GLY A 876 -21.83 -23.23 -16.70
CA GLY A 876 -22.52 -22.86 -17.92
C GLY A 876 -23.06 -21.45 -17.94
N LEU A 877 -23.59 -21.06 -19.10
CA LEU A 877 -24.31 -19.80 -19.27
C LEU A 877 -25.66 -20.08 -19.90
N CYS A 878 -26.67 -19.35 -19.47
CA CYS A 878 -27.99 -19.44 -20.06
C CYS A 878 -28.53 -18.04 -20.33
N PHE A 879 -28.93 -17.79 -21.57
CA PHE A 879 -29.54 -16.56 -22.03
C PHE A 879 -30.87 -16.88 -22.71
N VAL A 880 -31.93 -16.22 -22.28
CA VAL A 880 -33.29 -16.42 -22.81
C VAL A 880 -33.88 -15.07 -23.17
N ASN A 881 -34.23 -14.88 -24.44
CA ASN A 881 -34.81 -13.62 -24.95
C ASN A 881 -33.92 -12.39 -24.72
N VAL A 882 -32.60 -12.55 -24.83
CA VAL A 882 -31.60 -11.49 -24.62
C VAL A 882 -31.14 -10.92 -25.95
N THR A 883 -30.98 -9.60 -26.01
CA THR A 883 -30.44 -8.88 -27.18
C THR A 883 -28.97 -8.50 -26.94
N PHE A 884 -28.06 -9.12 -27.66
CA PHE A 884 -26.65 -8.73 -27.65
C PHE A 884 -26.46 -7.50 -28.53
N THR A 885 -25.72 -6.51 -28.04
CA THR A 885 -25.49 -5.22 -28.73
C THR A 885 -24.08 -5.09 -29.29
N ALA A 886 -23.21 -6.07 -29.02
CA ALA A 886 -21.86 -6.18 -29.52
C ALA A 886 -21.47 -7.66 -29.69
N ALA A 887 -20.40 -7.91 -30.43
CA ALA A 887 -19.87 -9.27 -30.62
C ALA A 887 -19.35 -9.87 -29.34
N ILE A 888 -19.78 -11.10 -29.06
CA ILE A 888 -19.41 -11.83 -27.86
C ILE A 888 -18.46 -12.97 -28.20
N VAL A 889 -17.41 -13.09 -27.41
CA VAL A 889 -16.53 -14.26 -27.39
C VAL A 889 -16.79 -15.00 -26.09
N LEU A 890 -17.38 -16.19 -26.19
CA LEU A 890 -17.50 -17.15 -25.10
C LEU A 890 -16.27 -18.06 -25.12
N ASP A 891 -15.26 -17.65 -24.38
CA ASP A 891 -14.03 -18.43 -24.26
C ASP A 891 -14.18 -19.52 -23.19
N LEU A 892 -14.32 -20.78 -23.61
CA LEU A 892 -14.63 -21.87 -22.66
C LEU A 892 -13.44 -22.24 -21.78
N TRP A 893 -12.27 -21.62 -22.02
CA TRP A 893 -11.13 -21.68 -21.12
C TRP A 893 -11.39 -20.98 -19.80
N SER A 894 -12.33 -20.02 -19.76
CA SER A 894 -12.65 -19.29 -18.53
C SER A 894 -13.45 -20.11 -17.52
N PHE A 895 -14.05 -21.23 -17.93
CA PHE A 895 -14.89 -22.05 -17.06
C PHE A 895 -14.08 -23.16 -16.38
N ASP A 896 -14.30 -23.35 -15.08
CA ASP A 896 -13.73 -24.49 -14.34
C ASP A 896 -14.54 -25.76 -14.54
N ALA A 897 -14.19 -26.56 -15.55
CA ALA A 897 -14.89 -27.80 -15.90
C ALA A 897 -13.93 -28.96 -16.19
N SER A 898 -12.90 -29.15 -15.36
CA SER A 898 -12.13 -30.39 -15.39
C SER A 898 -13.09 -31.58 -15.20
N GLU A 899 -13.18 -32.43 -16.22
CA GLU A 899 -14.05 -33.63 -16.30
C GLU A 899 -15.58 -33.42 -16.35
N GLN A 900 -16.07 -32.18 -16.28
CA GLN A 900 -17.51 -31.89 -16.17
C GLN A 900 -18.07 -31.24 -17.45
N THR A 901 -19.38 -31.40 -17.69
CA THR A 901 -20.04 -30.87 -18.89
C THR A 901 -20.42 -29.39 -18.71
N LEU A 902 -19.93 -28.54 -19.60
CA LEU A 902 -20.33 -27.13 -19.67
C LEU A 902 -21.64 -26.97 -20.46
N ASN A 903 -22.67 -26.36 -19.88
CA ASN A 903 -23.94 -26.12 -20.57
C ASN A 903 -24.05 -24.67 -21.02
N ILE A 904 -24.16 -24.43 -22.33
CA ILE A 904 -24.33 -23.09 -22.89
C ILE A 904 -25.64 -23.07 -23.66
N THR A 905 -26.58 -22.27 -23.19
CA THR A 905 -27.92 -22.18 -23.78
C THR A 905 -28.20 -20.75 -24.21
N LEU A 906 -28.47 -20.56 -25.49
CA LEU A 906 -29.00 -19.33 -26.07
C LEU A 906 -30.35 -19.64 -26.71
N LEU A 907 -31.42 -19.17 -26.08
CA LEU A 907 -32.79 -19.40 -26.53
C LEU A 907 -33.44 -18.06 -26.89
N GLN A 908 -34.00 -17.95 -28.10
CA GLN A 908 -34.70 -16.73 -28.54
C GLN A 908 -33.84 -15.46 -28.45
N CYS A 909 -32.52 -15.58 -28.63
CA CYS A 909 -31.62 -14.44 -28.50
C CYS A 909 -31.43 -13.71 -29.84
N VAL A 910 -31.12 -12.42 -29.77
CA VAL A 910 -30.67 -11.61 -30.91
C VAL A 910 -29.18 -11.39 -30.77
N LEU A 911 -28.38 -11.90 -31.70
CA LEU A 911 -26.91 -11.96 -31.61
C LEU A 911 -26.24 -10.90 -32.49
N MET A 912 -25.15 -10.31 -32.00
CA MET A 912 -24.28 -9.39 -32.74
C MET A 912 -22.91 -10.03 -33.01
N GLY A 913 -22.87 -11.26 -33.49
CA GLY A 913 -21.66 -12.06 -33.67
C GLY A 913 -21.34 -12.83 -32.39
N LEU A 914 -21.09 -14.13 -32.52
CA LEU A 914 -20.87 -15.02 -31.39
C LEU A 914 -19.75 -16.01 -31.73
N SER A 915 -18.65 -15.96 -31.00
CA SER A 915 -17.56 -16.94 -31.09
C SER A 915 -17.52 -17.80 -29.83
N ILE A 916 -17.62 -19.11 -29.98
CA ILE A 916 -17.52 -20.11 -28.91
C ILE A 916 -16.20 -20.85 -29.09
N ARG A 917 -15.27 -20.64 -28.15
CA ARG A 917 -13.93 -21.23 -28.21
C ARG A 917 -13.81 -22.44 -27.30
N GLY A 918 -13.67 -23.62 -27.89
CA GLY A 918 -13.46 -24.88 -27.18
C GLY A 918 -12.16 -24.89 -26.37
N SER A 919 -12.24 -25.47 -25.17
CA SER A 919 -11.12 -25.62 -24.24
C SER A 919 -10.64 -27.07 -24.07
N GLY A 920 -11.14 -27.98 -24.90
CA GLY A 920 -10.99 -29.44 -24.76
C GLY A 920 -11.93 -30.05 -23.72
N ALA A 921 -12.70 -29.25 -22.98
CA ALA A 921 -13.71 -29.74 -22.04
C ALA A 921 -14.93 -30.32 -22.77
N ARG A 922 -15.71 -31.16 -22.08
CA ARG A 922 -17.01 -31.64 -22.59
C ARG A 922 -18.01 -30.50 -22.54
N VAL A 923 -18.71 -30.24 -23.64
CA VAL A 923 -19.68 -29.14 -23.71
C VAL A 923 -21.02 -29.58 -24.28
N HIS A 924 -22.09 -28.96 -23.81
CA HIS A 924 -23.42 -28.99 -24.40
C HIS A 924 -23.80 -27.55 -24.77
N VAL A 925 -23.70 -27.22 -26.06
CA VAL A 925 -24.07 -25.91 -26.59
C VAL A 925 -25.41 -26.03 -27.31
N SER A 926 -26.34 -25.12 -27.02
CA SER A 926 -27.68 -25.09 -27.60
C SER A 926 -28.02 -23.66 -28.01
N VAL A 927 -28.06 -23.39 -29.32
CA VAL A 927 -28.51 -22.11 -29.91
C VAL A 927 -29.83 -22.37 -30.62
N VAL A 928 -30.94 -22.01 -29.99
CA VAL A 928 -32.28 -22.39 -30.45
C VAL A 928 -33.17 -21.18 -30.63
N SER A 929 -33.94 -21.18 -31.73
CA SER A 929 -34.89 -20.10 -32.07
C SER A 929 -34.29 -18.70 -32.00
N SER A 930 -32.99 -18.58 -32.25
CA SER A 930 -32.25 -17.32 -32.14
C SER A 930 -32.05 -16.71 -33.52
N MET A 931 -31.72 -15.42 -33.57
CA MET A 931 -31.43 -14.72 -34.81
C MET A 931 -30.11 -13.96 -34.73
N MET A 932 -29.44 -13.84 -35.87
CA MET A 932 -28.22 -13.03 -36.02
C MET A 932 -28.58 -11.69 -36.65
N ASP A 933 -28.35 -10.60 -35.92
CA ASP A 933 -28.58 -9.23 -36.40
C ASP A 933 -27.34 -8.68 -37.11
N ALA A 934 -26.14 -8.98 -36.59
CA ALA A 934 -24.87 -8.71 -37.27
C ALA A 934 -23.79 -9.76 -36.94
N GLY A 935 -22.82 -9.99 -37.85
CA GLY A 935 -21.68 -10.89 -37.61
C GLY A 935 -21.91 -12.34 -38.04
N ASP A 936 -21.17 -13.26 -37.42
CA ASP A 936 -21.22 -14.69 -37.68
C ASP A 936 -21.26 -15.52 -36.38
N LEU A 937 -21.70 -16.77 -36.49
CA LEU A 937 -21.58 -17.77 -35.43
C LEU A 937 -20.32 -18.61 -35.67
N GLU A 938 -19.32 -18.45 -34.81
CA GLU A 938 -18.04 -19.15 -34.88
C GLU A 938 -17.91 -20.21 -33.79
N PHE A 939 -17.50 -21.42 -34.17
CA PHE A 939 -16.97 -22.43 -33.25
C PHE A 939 -15.48 -22.64 -33.53
N ARG A 940 -14.63 -22.46 -32.53
CA ARG A 940 -13.18 -22.57 -32.70
C ARG A 940 -12.55 -23.49 -31.66
N GLY A 941 -11.56 -24.28 -32.06
CA GLY A 941 -10.76 -25.08 -31.13
C GLY A 941 -11.36 -26.45 -30.83
N ASP A 942 -10.88 -27.05 -29.75
CA ASP A 942 -11.15 -28.45 -29.42
C ASP A 942 -12.33 -28.60 -28.47
N PHE A 943 -13.25 -29.50 -28.81
CA PHE A 943 -14.39 -29.87 -27.98
C PHE A 943 -14.22 -31.30 -27.48
N GLY A 944 -14.24 -31.47 -26.16
CA GLY A 944 -13.92 -32.73 -25.50
C GLY A 944 -14.87 -33.87 -25.84
N ARG A 945 -14.53 -35.08 -25.39
CA ARG A 945 -15.32 -36.29 -25.63
C ARG A 945 -16.76 -36.17 -25.11
N SER A 946 -17.70 -36.70 -25.88
CA SER A 946 -19.15 -36.66 -25.61
C SER A 946 -19.75 -35.24 -25.59
N SER A 947 -19.18 -34.31 -26.36
CA SER A 947 -19.74 -32.97 -26.52
C SER A 947 -20.95 -32.97 -27.47
N ARG A 948 -21.88 -32.04 -27.27
CA ARG A 948 -23.07 -31.87 -28.11
C ARG A 948 -23.26 -30.39 -28.44
N ILE A 949 -23.22 -30.05 -29.71
CA ILE A 949 -23.45 -28.70 -30.18
C ILE A 949 -24.70 -28.73 -31.05
N LEU A 950 -25.71 -27.94 -30.71
CA LEU A 950 -26.98 -27.88 -31.40
C LEU A 950 -27.26 -26.43 -31.80
N VAL A 951 -27.54 -26.22 -33.08
CA VAL A 951 -28.11 -24.99 -33.61
C VAL A 951 -29.41 -25.36 -34.31
N ALA A 952 -30.55 -24.90 -33.78
CA ALA A 952 -31.86 -25.33 -34.29
C ALA A 952 -32.89 -24.21 -34.40
N GLY A 953 -33.70 -24.26 -35.46
CA GLY A 953 -34.82 -23.34 -35.68
C GLY A 953 -34.43 -21.86 -35.67
N SER A 954 -33.17 -21.56 -35.99
CA SER A 954 -32.57 -20.22 -35.90
C SER A 954 -32.41 -19.58 -37.28
N THR A 955 -32.35 -18.25 -37.32
CA THR A 955 -32.28 -17.46 -38.56
C THR A 955 -30.99 -16.64 -38.59
N PHE A 956 -30.06 -17.02 -39.46
CA PHE A 956 -28.78 -16.34 -39.67
C PHE A 956 -28.75 -15.81 -41.10
N VAL A 957 -29.21 -14.57 -41.31
CA VAL A 957 -29.31 -13.97 -42.65
C VAL A 957 -28.36 -12.78 -42.76
N MET A 958 -27.57 -12.78 -43.84
CA MET A 958 -26.63 -11.75 -44.31
C MET A 958 -26.22 -10.68 -43.29
N THR A 959 -25.07 -10.89 -42.64
CA THR A 959 -24.27 -9.79 -42.07
C THR A 959 -22.75 -10.00 -42.15
N SER A 960 -22.27 -11.03 -42.83
CA SER A 960 -20.85 -11.22 -43.15
C SER A 960 -20.65 -12.22 -44.30
N ARG A 961 -19.37 -12.45 -44.69
CA ARG A 961 -19.00 -13.40 -45.75
C ARG A 961 -19.53 -14.81 -45.57
N ARG A 962 -19.76 -15.22 -44.31
CA ARG A 962 -20.28 -16.52 -43.92
C ARG A 962 -21.13 -16.45 -42.67
N ALA A 963 -22.25 -17.17 -42.61
CA ALA A 963 -23.17 -17.06 -41.47
C ALA A 963 -22.74 -17.95 -40.28
N ILE A 964 -22.30 -19.18 -40.56
CA ILE A 964 -21.74 -20.10 -39.56
C ILE A 964 -20.36 -20.53 -40.00
N GLN A 965 -19.43 -20.60 -39.06
CA GLN A 965 -18.09 -21.10 -39.34
C GLN A 965 -17.48 -21.92 -38.21
N CYS A 966 -16.66 -22.89 -38.59
CA CYS A 966 -15.83 -23.64 -37.65
C CYS A 966 -14.36 -23.62 -38.07
N LEU A 967 -13.48 -23.24 -37.15
CA LEU A 967 -12.04 -23.04 -37.40
C LEU A 967 -11.20 -23.85 -36.43
N LEU A 968 -10.22 -24.61 -36.95
CA LEU A 968 -9.38 -25.49 -36.13
C LEU A 968 -10.25 -26.33 -35.20
N PHE A 969 -11.32 -26.91 -35.77
CA PHE A 969 -12.45 -27.44 -35.03
C PHE A 969 -12.33 -28.95 -34.90
N SER A 970 -12.21 -29.44 -33.66
CA SER A 970 -12.08 -30.85 -33.37
C SER A 970 -13.22 -31.32 -32.47
N LEU A 971 -13.90 -32.40 -32.88
CA LEU A 971 -14.85 -33.12 -32.05
C LEU A 971 -14.18 -34.38 -31.50
N GLY A 972 -14.02 -34.44 -30.17
CA GLY A 972 -13.60 -35.66 -29.50
C GLY A 972 -14.62 -36.79 -29.69
N ALA A 973 -14.19 -38.03 -29.40
CA ALA A 973 -15.03 -39.22 -29.51
C ALA A 973 -16.40 -39.07 -28.83
N ASN A 974 -17.41 -39.67 -29.45
CA ASN A 974 -18.84 -39.65 -29.14
C ASN A 974 -19.48 -38.25 -29.13
N SER A 975 -18.93 -37.29 -29.88
CA SER A 975 -19.44 -35.92 -29.92
C SER A 975 -20.23 -35.62 -31.19
N THR A 976 -21.16 -34.67 -31.12
CA THR A 976 -21.97 -34.26 -32.27
C THR A 976 -22.12 -32.76 -32.43
N LEU A 977 -22.15 -32.31 -33.69
CA LEU A 977 -22.61 -30.98 -34.10
C LEU A 977 -23.87 -31.15 -34.96
N LEU A 978 -24.96 -30.53 -34.56
CA LEU A 978 -26.28 -30.63 -35.21
C LEU A 978 -26.72 -29.24 -35.67
N LEU A 979 -26.91 -29.07 -36.98
CA LEU A 979 -27.56 -27.90 -37.56
C LEU A 979 -28.93 -28.34 -38.10
N LEU A 980 -30.01 -27.99 -37.40
CA LEU A 980 -31.36 -28.50 -37.68
C LEU A 980 -32.37 -27.38 -37.99
N ASP A 981 -33.09 -27.49 -39.11
CA ASP A 981 -34.24 -26.65 -39.43
C ASP A 981 -33.95 -25.12 -39.37
N ASN A 982 -32.74 -24.70 -39.73
CA ASN A 982 -32.33 -23.30 -39.73
C ASN A 982 -32.49 -22.65 -41.12
N LEU A 983 -32.62 -21.32 -41.12
CA LEU A 983 -32.43 -20.48 -42.31
C LEU A 983 -31.05 -19.82 -42.21
N ILE A 984 -30.12 -20.22 -43.07
CA ILE A 984 -28.72 -19.78 -43.03
C ILE A 984 -28.33 -19.19 -44.39
N GLU A 985 -27.98 -17.92 -44.39
CA GLU A 985 -27.63 -17.16 -45.60
C GLU A 985 -26.38 -16.33 -45.33
N GLY A 986 -25.30 -16.62 -46.05
CA GLY A 986 -24.07 -15.82 -46.04
C GLY A 986 -23.85 -15.12 -47.38
N GLU A 987 -22.98 -14.11 -47.39
CA GLU A 987 -22.62 -13.38 -48.62
C GLU A 987 -22.02 -14.35 -49.66
N ILE A 988 -21.03 -15.14 -49.24
CA ILE A 988 -20.34 -16.12 -50.11
C ILE A 988 -20.71 -17.55 -49.71
N TYR A 989 -20.70 -17.85 -48.41
CA TYR A 989 -20.94 -19.20 -47.90
C TYR A 989 -22.00 -19.21 -46.79
N ALA A 990 -22.99 -20.11 -46.81
CA ALA A 990 -23.85 -20.23 -45.63
C ALA A 990 -23.09 -20.83 -44.43
N VAL A 991 -22.33 -21.90 -44.67
CA VAL A 991 -21.50 -22.57 -43.65
C VAL A 991 -20.08 -22.82 -44.16
N TYR A 992 -19.08 -22.51 -43.33
CA TYR A 992 -17.65 -22.64 -43.66
C TYR A 992 -16.88 -23.48 -42.63
N PHE A 993 -16.19 -24.51 -43.08
CA PHE A 993 -15.39 -25.39 -42.23
C PHE A 993 -13.93 -25.40 -42.66
N SER A 994 -13.03 -25.03 -41.75
CA SER A 994 -11.59 -25.01 -41.98
C SER A 994 -10.85 -25.80 -40.90
N PHE A 995 -10.01 -26.75 -41.33
CA PHE A 995 -9.27 -27.69 -40.47
C PHE A 995 -10.16 -28.41 -39.45
N VAL A 996 -11.02 -29.28 -39.96
CA VAL A 996 -11.97 -30.05 -39.15
C VAL A 996 -11.50 -31.46 -38.90
N VAL A 997 -11.61 -31.92 -37.66
CA VAL A 997 -11.37 -33.33 -37.30
C VAL A 997 -12.60 -33.89 -36.59
N VAL A 998 -13.13 -34.99 -37.13
CA VAL A 998 -14.21 -35.79 -36.54
C VAL A 998 -13.68 -37.20 -36.28
N ASP A 999 -13.50 -37.54 -35.01
CA ASP A 999 -13.02 -38.84 -34.55
C ASP A 999 -14.14 -39.52 -33.75
N ASP A 1000 -14.71 -40.62 -34.26
CA ASP A 1000 -15.80 -41.37 -33.58
C ASP A 1000 -16.98 -40.47 -33.15
N GLY A 1001 -17.52 -39.66 -34.07
CA GLY A 1001 -18.55 -38.67 -33.80
C GLY A 1001 -19.27 -38.20 -35.07
N GLY A 1002 -20.09 -37.17 -34.99
CA GLY A 1002 -20.96 -36.80 -36.11
C GLY A 1002 -21.18 -35.31 -36.29
N ILE A 1003 -21.13 -34.83 -37.53
CA ILE A 1003 -21.72 -33.54 -37.91
C ILE A 1003 -22.94 -33.84 -38.77
N ILE A 1004 -24.12 -33.44 -38.31
CA ILE A 1004 -25.39 -33.63 -39.01
C ILE A 1004 -25.98 -32.28 -39.36
N ILE A 1005 -26.32 -32.11 -40.63
CA ILE A 1005 -26.93 -30.90 -41.16
C ILE A 1005 -28.21 -31.34 -41.82
N LYS A 1006 -29.35 -31.00 -41.23
CA LYS A 1006 -30.65 -31.52 -41.67
C LYS A 1006 -31.77 -30.50 -41.64
N GLY A 1007 -32.59 -30.48 -42.69
CA GLY A 1007 -33.78 -29.62 -42.75
C GLY A 1007 -33.49 -28.13 -42.94
N ASN A 1008 -32.25 -27.73 -43.24
CA ASN A 1008 -31.88 -26.33 -43.35
C ASN A 1008 -32.17 -25.77 -44.75
N THR A 1009 -32.44 -24.47 -44.80
CA THR A 1009 -32.40 -23.67 -46.03
C THR A 1009 -31.08 -22.90 -46.07
N LEU A 1010 -30.20 -23.26 -46.99
CA LEU A 1010 -28.85 -22.71 -47.11
C LEU A 1010 -28.73 -21.87 -48.38
N ARG A 1011 -28.26 -20.63 -48.26
CA ARG A 1011 -28.13 -19.70 -49.40
C ARG A 1011 -26.79 -18.99 -49.43
N GLY A 1012 -26.19 -18.91 -50.61
CA GLY A 1012 -25.17 -17.91 -50.92
C GLY A 1012 -25.84 -16.74 -51.62
N ALA A 1013 -25.60 -15.51 -51.17
CA ALA A 1013 -26.26 -14.33 -51.73
C ALA A 1013 -25.55 -13.78 -52.98
N GLU A 1014 -24.22 -13.86 -53.06
CA GLU A 1014 -23.44 -13.18 -54.09
C GLU A 1014 -23.18 -14.08 -55.32
N GLU A 1015 -23.88 -13.78 -56.42
CA GLU A 1015 -23.90 -14.61 -57.63
C GLU A 1015 -22.57 -14.61 -58.44
N ASP A 1016 -21.70 -13.63 -58.19
CA ASP A 1016 -20.50 -13.38 -59.01
C ASP A 1016 -19.20 -13.99 -58.44
N VAL A 1017 -19.27 -14.76 -57.34
CA VAL A 1017 -18.10 -15.33 -56.66
C VAL A 1017 -17.97 -16.82 -56.98
N HIS A 1018 -16.83 -17.24 -57.57
CA HIS A 1018 -16.58 -18.64 -57.95
C HIS A 1018 -16.73 -19.64 -56.80
N LEU A 1019 -16.30 -19.24 -55.61
CA LEU A 1019 -16.36 -20.06 -54.40
C LEU A 1019 -17.75 -20.08 -53.75
N GLN A 1020 -18.73 -19.35 -54.29
CA GLN A 1020 -20.06 -19.24 -53.70
C GLN A 1020 -20.69 -20.64 -53.53
N SER A 1021 -20.97 -21.00 -52.28
CA SER A 1021 -21.50 -22.32 -51.96
C SER A 1021 -22.43 -22.28 -50.76
N ALA A 1022 -23.41 -23.19 -50.73
CA ALA A 1022 -24.17 -23.38 -49.49
C ALA A 1022 -23.24 -23.87 -48.37
N PHE A 1023 -22.22 -24.65 -48.71
CA PHE A 1023 -21.28 -25.21 -47.77
C PHE A 1023 -19.86 -25.28 -48.34
N LEU A 1024 -18.85 -24.78 -47.60
CA LEU A 1024 -17.44 -24.92 -47.97
C LEU A 1024 -16.66 -25.73 -46.93
N PHE A 1025 -15.92 -26.72 -47.40
CA PHE A 1025 -14.89 -27.45 -46.67
C PHE A 1025 -13.51 -27.10 -47.21
N GLU A 1026 -12.63 -26.60 -46.34
CA GLU A 1026 -11.23 -26.39 -46.69
C GLU A 1026 -10.40 -27.65 -46.42
N PHE A 1027 -10.42 -28.18 -45.20
CA PHE A 1027 -9.72 -29.41 -44.85
C PHE A 1027 -10.55 -30.20 -43.83
N ALA A 1028 -10.70 -31.50 -44.06
CA ALA A 1028 -11.49 -32.36 -43.18
C ALA A 1028 -10.87 -33.75 -43.02
N VAL A 1029 -10.80 -34.22 -41.78
CA VAL A 1029 -10.41 -35.58 -41.43
C VAL A 1029 -11.56 -36.24 -40.69
N VAL A 1030 -12.12 -37.29 -41.27
CA VAL A 1030 -13.21 -38.08 -40.71
C VAL A 1030 -12.69 -39.50 -40.48
N LYS A 1031 -12.68 -39.97 -39.24
CA LYS A 1031 -12.07 -41.26 -38.91
C LYS A 1031 -12.81 -42.01 -37.82
N ASN A 1032 -12.53 -43.31 -37.74
CA ASN A 1032 -12.97 -44.22 -36.68
C ASN A 1032 -14.51 -44.23 -36.51
N GLY A 1033 -15.25 -44.42 -37.60
CA GLY A 1033 -16.71 -44.36 -37.60
C GLY A 1033 -17.29 -42.94 -37.53
N GLY A 1034 -16.43 -41.91 -37.54
CA GLY A 1034 -16.86 -40.52 -37.67
C GLY A 1034 -17.67 -40.29 -38.94
N TYR A 1035 -18.63 -39.36 -38.90
CA TYR A 1035 -19.48 -39.10 -40.05
C TYR A 1035 -19.84 -37.63 -40.24
N PHE A 1036 -20.06 -37.28 -41.49
CA PHE A 1036 -20.61 -36.01 -41.91
C PHE A 1036 -21.83 -36.32 -42.79
N ASP A 1037 -23.03 -35.94 -42.32
CA ASP A 1037 -24.31 -36.28 -42.95
C ASP A 1037 -25.11 -35.01 -43.24
N VAL A 1038 -25.31 -34.73 -44.53
CA VAL A 1038 -26.11 -33.61 -45.04
C VAL A 1038 -27.38 -34.19 -45.64
N GLU A 1039 -28.49 -34.05 -44.92
CA GLU A 1039 -29.74 -34.72 -45.28
C GLU A 1039 -30.92 -33.73 -45.40
N ASN A 1040 -31.74 -33.83 -46.43
CA ASN A 1040 -32.98 -33.04 -46.55
C ASN A 1040 -32.76 -31.51 -46.41
N ASN A 1041 -31.72 -30.97 -47.04
CA ASN A 1041 -31.47 -29.53 -47.06
C ASN A 1041 -31.87 -28.94 -48.41
N THR A 1042 -32.38 -27.71 -48.40
CA THR A 1042 -32.63 -26.93 -49.62
C THR A 1042 -31.53 -25.89 -49.78
N MET A 1043 -30.79 -25.97 -50.88
CA MET A 1043 -29.61 -25.16 -51.16
C MET A 1043 -29.87 -24.28 -52.39
N SER A 1044 -29.44 -23.02 -52.33
CA SER A 1044 -29.42 -22.10 -53.47
C SER A 1044 -28.07 -21.39 -53.52
N ALA A 1045 -27.18 -21.86 -54.40
CA ALA A 1045 -25.82 -21.35 -54.58
C ALA A 1045 -25.24 -21.91 -55.89
N ALA A 1046 -24.08 -21.43 -56.32
CA ALA A 1046 -23.32 -22.03 -57.42
C ALA A 1046 -22.91 -23.48 -57.07
N SER A 1047 -22.43 -23.74 -55.86
CA SER A 1047 -22.20 -25.11 -55.38
C SER A 1047 -23.00 -25.43 -54.13
N GLY A 1048 -23.55 -26.64 -54.04
CA GLY A 1048 -24.18 -27.11 -52.80
C GLY A 1048 -23.12 -27.28 -51.71
N ILE A 1049 -22.22 -28.24 -51.91
CA ILE A 1049 -21.09 -28.54 -51.03
C ILE A 1049 -19.81 -28.45 -51.85
N TYR A 1050 -18.90 -27.58 -51.43
CA TYR A 1050 -17.65 -27.33 -52.10
C TYR A 1050 -16.50 -27.82 -51.20
N PHE A 1051 -15.69 -28.75 -51.72
CA PHE A 1051 -14.49 -29.24 -51.07
C PHE A 1051 -13.26 -28.62 -51.72
N TYR A 1052 -12.67 -27.62 -51.08
CA TYR A 1052 -11.54 -26.85 -51.60
C TYR A 1052 -10.17 -27.49 -51.33
N GLY A 1053 -10.01 -28.23 -50.24
CA GLY A 1053 -8.74 -28.88 -49.92
C GLY A 1053 -8.90 -30.35 -49.54
N ASP A 1054 -7.80 -30.93 -49.07
CA ASP A 1054 -7.70 -32.38 -48.91
C ASP A 1054 -8.64 -32.89 -47.81
N THR A 1055 -9.45 -33.87 -48.19
CA THR A 1055 -10.39 -34.55 -47.30
C THR A 1055 -10.01 -36.01 -47.17
N THR A 1056 -9.86 -36.48 -45.93
CA THR A 1056 -9.52 -37.88 -45.65
C THR A 1056 -10.63 -38.52 -44.84
N VAL A 1057 -11.20 -39.61 -45.35
CA VAL A 1057 -12.14 -40.47 -44.63
C VAL A 1057 -11.50 -41.84 -44.44
N SER A 1058 -11.42 -42.28 -43.19
CA SER A 1058 -10.74 -43.52 -42.83
C SER A 1058 -11.49 -44.33 -41.79
N SER A 1059 -11.15 -45.61 -41.66
CA SER A 1059 -11.60 -46.47 -40.54
C SER A 1059 -13.12 -46.44 -40.35
N ALA A 1060 -13.87 -46.87 -41.37
CA ALA A 1060 -15.33 -46.86 -41.42
C ALA A 1060 -16.00 -45.48 -41.30
N GLY A 1061 -15.29 -44.37 -41.57
CA GLY A 1061 -15.89 -43.04 -41.62
C GLY A 1061 -16.88 -42.88 -42.79
N LEU A 1062 -17.80 -41.92 -42.68
CA LEU A 1062 -18.86 -41.68 -43.66
C LEU A 1062 -18.98 -40.20 -44.06
N LEU A 1063 -18.89 -39.91 -45.36
CA LEU A 1063 -19.38 -38.67 -45.96
C LEU A 1063 -20.71 -38.97 -46.67
N ARG A 1064 -21.82 -38.37 -46.24
CA ARG A 1064 -23.14 -38.61 -46.83
C ARG A 1064 -23.83 -37.31 -47.20
N VAL A 1065 -24.40 -37.28 -48.40
CA VAL A 1065 -25.26 -36.21 -48.91
C VAL A 1065 -26.52 -36.86 -49.45
N ALA A 1066 -27.65 -36.69 -48.76
CA ALA A 1066 -28.88 -37.40 -49.05
C ALA A 1066 -30.11 -36.49 -49.13
N ASP A 1067 -31.02 -36.80 -50.05
CA ASP A 1067 -32.34 -36.15 -50.16
C ASP A 1067 -32.30 -34.61 -50.19
N CYS A 1068 -31.18 -34.03 -50.62
CA CYS A 1068 -30.99 -32.58 -50.71
C CYS A 1068 -31.50 -32.05 -52.04
N ILE A 1069 -31.95 -30.79 -52.03
CA ILE A 1069 -32.39 -30.06 -53.22
C ILE A 1069 -31.39 -28.93 -53.48
N LEU A 1070 -30.72 -28.93 -54.63
CA LEU A 1070 -29.92 -27.79 -55.09
C LEU A 1070 -30.62 -27.06 -56.24
N ILE A 1071 -30.83 -25.77 -56.04
CA ILE A 1071 -31.15 -24.81 -57.09
C ILE A 1071 -29.83 -24.13 -57.47
N GLY A 1072 -29.23 -24.54 -58.59
CA GLY A 1072 -27.98 -23.95 -59.07
C GLY A 1072 -28.19 -22.50 -59.48
N LEU A 1073 -27.38 -21.59 -58.94
CA LEU A 1073 -27.29 -20.21 -59.42
C LEU A 1073 -26.20 -20.16 -60.50
N ALA A 1074 -26.57 -19.78 -61.73
CA ALA A 1074 -25.74 -19.98 -62.91
C ALA A 1074 -25.53 -18.71 -63.75
N PRO A 1075 -24.69 -17.74 -63.32
CA PRO A 1075 -24.23 -16.73 -64.26
C PRO A 1075 -22.90 -17.08 -64.94
N PHE A 1076 -21.95 -17.74 -64.24
CA PHE A 1076 -20.57 -17.90 -64.77
C PHE A 1076 -19.91 -19.27 -64.56
N PHE A 1077 -20.48 -20.16 -63.75
CA PHE A 1077 -19.86 -21.45 -63.38
C PHE A 1077 -20.86 -22.59 -63.52
N ASP A 1078 -20.35 -23.78 -63.82
CA ASP A 1078 -21.16 -25.00 -63.87
C ASP A 1078 -21.58 -25.40 -62.45
N PRO A 1079 -22.86 -25.26 -62.07
CA PRO A 1079 -23.27 -25.47 -60.71
C PRO A 1079 -23.21 -26.97 -60.37
N ALA A 1080 -22.85 -27.32 -59.14
CA ALA A 1080 -22.81 -28.71 -58.71
C ALA A 1080 -23.29 -28.90 -57.27
N LEU A 1081 -24.01 -30.00 -57.00
CA LEU A 1081 -24.39 -30.35 -55.64
C LEU A 1081 -23.16 -30.67 -54.79
N VAL A 1082 -22.20 -31.41 -55.33
CA VAL A 1082 -20.90 -31.66 -54.70
C VAL A 1082 -19.79 -31.29 -55.67
N HIS A 1083 -18.99 -30.29 -55.33
CA HIS A 1083 -17.86 -29.81 -56.11
C HIS A 1083 -16.53 -30.12 -55.41
N TRP A 1084 -15.57 -30.65 -56.16
CA TRP A 1084 -14.23 -31.02 -55.65
C TRP A 1084 -13.12 -30.21 -56.33
N ASP A 1085 -12.46 -29.36 -55.55
CA ASP A 1085 -11.20 -28.66 -55.89
C ASP A 1085 -10.03 -29.13 -54.97
N GLY A 1086 -10.23 -30.24 -54.26
CA GLY A 1086 -9.24 -30.92 -53.43
C GLY A 1086 -9.27 -32.44 -53.59
N SER A 1087 -8.30 -33.16 -53.00
CA SER A 1087 -8.28 -34.63 -53.10
C SER A 1087 -9.14 -35.28 -52.02
N LEU A 1088 -9.83 -36.36 -52.38
CA LEU A 1088 -10.55 -37.22 -51.43
C LEU A 1088 -9.79 -38.54 -51.26
N THR A 1089 -9.46 -38.91 -50.03
CA THR A 1089 -8.90 -40.23 -49.73
C THR A 1089 -9.90 -41.03 -48.90
N LEU A 1090 -10.32 -42.19 -49.41
CA LEU A 1090 -11.17 -43.15 -48.71
C LEU A 1090 -10.35 -44.40 -48.38
N GLN A 1091 -10.30 -44.79 -47.11
CA GLN A 1091 -9.53 -45.95 -46.68
C GLN A 1091 -10.16 -46.71 -45.51
N GLY A 1092 -9.84 -47.99 -45.36
CA GLY A 1092 -10.26 -48.79 -44.20
C GLY A 1092 -11.77 -48.89 -44.01
N GLY A 1093 -12.53 -49.14 -45.09
CA GLY A 1093 -14.00 -49.30 -45.03
C GLY A 1093 -14.76 -47.99 -44.99
N ALA A 1094 -14.09 -46.86 -45.22
CA ALA A 1094 -14.70 -45.56 -45.39
C ALA A 1094 -15.74 -45.57 -46.52
N GLN A 1095 -16.73 -44.68 -46.43
CA GLN A 1095 -17.80 -44.58 -47.41
C GLN A 1095 -18.06 -43.12 -47.77
N TRP A 1096 -18.28 -42.89 -49.06
CA TRP A 1096 -18.86 -41.66 -49.56
C TRP A 1096 -20.16 -41.97 -50.29
N ARG A 1097 -21.26 -41.35 -49.88
CA ARG A 1097 -22.61 -41.60 -50.40
C ARG A 1097 -23.26 -40.30 -50.84
N VAL A 1098 -23.75 -40.29 -52.08
CA VAL A 1098 -24.56 -39.19 -52.63
C VAL A 1098 -25.83 -39.82 -53.20
N GLU A 1099 -26.96 -39.74 -52.49
CA GLU A 1099 -28.17 -40.54 -52.76
C GLU A 1099 -29.48 -39.73 -52.63
N GLY A 1100 -30.50 -40.03 -53.43
CA GLY A 1100 -31.82 -39.40 -53.30
C GLY A 1100 -31.91 -37.90 -53.62
N ASN A 1101 -30.81 -37.25 -54.01
CA ASN A 1101 -30.76 -35.80 -54.23
C ASN A 1101 -31.48 -35.36 -55.52
N SER A 1102 -32.02 -34.14 -55.50
CA SER A 1102 -32.66 -33.49 -56.65
C SER A 1102 -31.91 -32.20 -57.00
N VAL A 1103 -31.47 -32.08 -58.25
CA VAL A 1103 -30.71 -30.91 -58.73
C VAL A 1103 -31.41 -30.26 -59.91
N SER A 1104 -31.45 -28.94 -59.94
CA SER A 1104 -32.01 -28.15 -61.05
C SER A 1104 -30.91 -27.25 -61.63
N ALA A 1105 -30.68 -27.35 -62.94
CA ALA A 1105 -29.63 -26.62 -63.66
C ALA A 1105 -28.21 -26.79 -63.06
N ALA A 1106 -27.93 -27.93 -62.44
CA ALA A 1106 -26.68 -28.25 -61.78
C ALA A 1106 -26.32 -29.73 -61.99
N SER A 1107 -25.02 -30.05 -61.97
CA SER A 1107 -24.52 -31.41 -61.89
C SER A 1107 -24.68 -31.97 -60.47
N VAL A 1108 -24.76 -33.29 -60.33
CA VAL A 1108 -24.78 -33.92 -58.98
C VAL A 1108 -23.38 -33.90 -58.36
N ILE A 1109 -22.35 -34.19 -59.15
CA ILE A 1109 -20.93 -34.18 -58.73
C ILE A 1109 -20.12 -33.50 -59.83
N ASP A 1110 -19.18 -32.63 -59.46
CA ASP A 1110 -18.20 -32.01 -60.34
C ASP A 1110 -16.78 -32.05 -59.73
N MET A 1111 -15.77 -32.20 -60.60
CA MET A 1111 -14.35 -32.27 -60.23
C MET A 1111 -13.50 -31.84 -61.43
N PRO A 1112 -13.39 -30.52 -61.70
CA PRO A 1112 -12.96 -30.01 -63.00
C PRO A 1112 -11.46 -30.18 -63.26
N ASN A 1113 -10.62 -30.26 -62.22
CA ASN A 1113 -9.17 -30.27 -62.36
C ASN A 1113 -8.58 -31.68 -62.18
N SER A 1114 -7.90 -32.16 -63.23
CA SER A 1114 -7.26 -33.49 -63.29
C SER A 1114 -6.13 -33.72 -62.27
N LEU A 1115 -5.65 -32.66 -61.58
CA LEU A 1115 -4.63 -32.77 -60.54
C LEU A 1115 -5.15 -33.43 -59.25
N TYR A 1116 -6.44 -33.33 -58.98
CA TYR A 1116 -7.06 -33.90 -57.79
C TYR A 1116 -7.52 -35.33 -58.06
N LYS A 1117 -7.44 -36.19 -57.04
CA LYS A 1117 -7.77 -37.61 -57.19
C LYS A 1117 -8.65 -38.07 -56.04
N ILE A 1118 -9.63 -38.89 -56.38
CA ILE A 1118 -10.29 -39.76 -55.42
C ILE A 1118 -9.41 -41.01 -55.29
N LYS A 1119 -8.76 -41.16 -54.14
CA LYS A 1119 -7.92 -42.31 -53.83
C LYS A 1119 -8.71 -43.29 -52.99
N LEU A 1120 -8.94 -44.48 -53.53
CA LEU A 1120 -9.47 -45.63 -52.79
C LEU A 1120 -8.29 -46.47 -52.35
N SER A 1121 -8.21 -46.80 -51.06
CA SER A 1121 -7.21 -47.70 -50.51
C SER A 1121 -7.83 -48.69 -49.53
N ASP A 1122 -7.26 -49.88 -49.48
CA ASP A 1122 -7.79 -51.03 -48.73
C ASP A 1122 -9.25 -51.33 -49.10
N SER A 1123 -10.16 -51.35 -48.12
CA SER A 1123 -11.59 -51.58 -48.31
C SER A 1123 -12.42 -50.29 -48.41
N GLY A 1124 -11.77 -49.14 -48.62
CA GLY A 1124 -12.42 -47.82 -48.74
C GLY A 1124 -13.00 -47.52 -50.11
#